data_AF-A0A1G4QIZ4-F1
#
_entry.id   AF-A0A1G4QIZ4-F1
#
_cell.length_a   1.000
_cell.length_b   1.000
_cell.length_c   1.000
_cell.angle_alpha   90.00
_cell.angle_beta   90.00
_cell.angle_gamma   90.00
#
_symmetry.space_group_name_H-M   'P 1'
#
loop_
_entity.id
_entity.type
_entity.pdbx_description
1 polymer ?
#
loop_
_entity_poly.entity_id
_entity_poly.type
_entity_poly.pdbx_seq_one_letter_code
_entity_poly.pdbx_strand_id
1 'polypeptide(L)'
;MSRDRNIQQHYFTRDREGIFRTNEGFDTVAKSAGLDNGFIKAALHPYCVYKAPQELLGRGEADESRYPEAFGVFHADNGELVVGRTVYVSADFTGQRSAFFTHHYVVPKERQEAFVREPQRLFALHGFRSGYDIQEGKTIPELDELECDAAGKAENPDRLLGRLKLDHTRFLQLLCAVMSSLTNKKKVYVALDADVSAASADAKRLMELVYRCLPYAMRRQLGFVTYQNEPEGKQHYHVMFVEKGSIRLPDRQLEKDYLFDLPNERIHGVELSGAEHSYLDYVWEHRGKAGLERFYDFCEEALQDAGPAALAVSTYSQLSELFRIEQGQDGLYEQNRAGTVKGILQYLTAETAERKKRLNDLLGKLIRKELMDGDSVPTAEFVAPLLDYFAFADEGTKTLLIASFALYIRRAASAASGDIRAAVPLIDPLRKQNAVFLSVLKQLHEQHPQTAEQYAAYRIAASGSMKEFLEEIKFWLVSTDDLLLQHFFRNEVLKKTKRLLKAEKSRRMEVAKNTYIYFDRLPEREGKPQFEDFCMQIKLEIQLELLEDLTPTGLSYEDLLQLEFMLDPPQPELLHNLNSGERMTLDLLTAVYRVLTLEQRKPSDVVAAIERLGPLDLERAQELLKKTLSDKVGPETFGKIAYAFSRPDAGIRGGGGYEAGYDFDRMLEYVAVRTRGTDTIYEFMLWSAGDSRFSGGSGIDIHYRAAVTRYFDRHDSTAFKNKPIKEMLLSVPNEAFADVFKEIKMKQAPGVVQFMQRRKRKLFRLGLLALPLVLIIMLLSTFWTPMMGAILRPAPTLTVETLPEKTAQPVITVKASATDGGYDQSPNIFVNGQRVGSGQVSAPVVLMIGDNTIEIKAENKYGKASEPVVKKVRLDLPMQGPSLPASGASKASGGTPGGASGAQTSTEPVAGPKFTPPNAKGKPDQQTNSGGR
;
A
#
# COMPACT_ATOMS: atom_id res chain seq x y z
N MET A 1 -4.64 34.03 44.87
CA MET A 1 -5.11 35.21 44.12
C MET A 1 -3.92 36.15 43.98
N SER A 2 -3.22 36.08 42.85
CA SER A 2 -2.24 37.11 42.49
C SER A 2 -3.01 38.41 42.34
N ARG A 3 -2.60 39.49 43.02
CA ARG A 3 -3.17 40.82 42.72
C ARG A 3 -2.77 41.12 41.28
N ASP A 4 -3.74 41.23 40.38
CA ASP A 4 -3.51 41.73 39.03
C ASP A 4 -2.85 43.11 39.14
N ARG A 5 -1.85 43.36 38.30
CA ARG A 5 -1.10 44.63 38.33
C ARG A 5 -2.07 45.78 38.02
N ASN A 6 -1.90 46.93 38.67
CA ASN A 6 -2.72 48.11 38.42
C ASN A 6 -2.36 48.76 37.08
N ILE A 7 -3.30 49.53 36.53
CA ILE A 7 -3.11 50.28 35.28
C ILE A 7 -2.18 51.46 35.57
N GLN A 8 -1.12 51.60 34.77
CA GLN A 8 -0.11 52.63 34.98
C GLN A 8 -0.43 53.87 34.13
N GLN A 9 0.02 55.04 34.60
CA GLN A 9 -0.16 56.32 33.93
C GLN A 9 1.19 56.96 33.56
N HIS A 10 1.19 57.77 32.50
CA HIS A 10 2.36 58.52 32.04
C HIS A 10 1.95 59.85 31.40
N TYR A 11 2.54 60.96 31.88
CA TYR A 11 2.34 62.32 31.39
C TYR A 11 3.62 62.84 30.72
N PHE A 12 3.47 63.41 29.52
CA PHE A 12 4.57 63.94 28.73
C PHE A 12 4.19 65.28 28.11
N THR A 13 5.05 66.27 28.27
CA THR A 13 4.88 67.62 27.70
C THR A 13 6.21 68.36 27.71
N ARG A 14 6.22 69.60 27.22
CA ARG A 14 7.35 70.53 27.33
C ARG A 14 7.26 71.28 28.65
N ASP A 15 8.27 71.15 29.50
CA ASP A 15 8.36 71.82 30.80
C ASP A 15 9.81 72.26 31.12
N ARG A 16 10.02 72.90 32.27
CA ARG A 16 11.31 73.36 32.81
C ARG A 16 12.28 72.20 33.10
N GLU A 17 11.73 71.07 33.52
CA GLU A 17 12.44 69.82 33.77
C GLU A 17 11.49 68.62 33.59
N GLY A 18 12.03 67.42 33.63
CA GLY A 18 11.27 66.18 33.59
C GLY A 18 11.88 65.10 34.49
N ILE A 19 11.48 63.85 34.26
CA ILE A 19 12.00 62.68 34.95
C ILE A 19 13.39 62.31 34.42
N PHE A 20 13.66 62.53 33.13
CA PHE A 20 14.90 62.11 32.48
C PHE A 20 15.85 63.27 32.16
N ARG A 21 15.35 64.50 32.12
CA ARG A 21 16.12 65.71 31.82
C ARG A 21 15.90 66.77 32.91
N THR A 22 16.96 67.48 33.28
CA THR A 22 16.92 68.58 34.25
C THR A 22 16.82 69.97 33.59
N ASN A 23 16.81 70.02 32.26
CA ASN A 23 16.78 71.25 31.47
C ASN A 23 15.46 71.34 30.70
N GLU A 24 15.11 72.54 30.25
CA GLU A 24 13.87 72.78 29.50
C GLU A 24 13.75 71.90 28.24
N GLY A 25 12.55 71.39 27.99
CA GLY A 25 12.27 70.60 26.81
C GLY A 25 11.12 69.62 26.98
N PHE A 26 10.83 68.87 25.91
CA PHE A 26 9.88 67.77 25.95
C PHE A 26 10.47 66.59 26.71
N ASP A 27 9.77 66.16 27.76
CA ASP A 27 10.13 64.98 28.56
C ASP A 27 8.91 64.41 29.27
N THR A 28 9.06 63.24 29.88
CA THR A 28 8.10 62.72 30.86
C THR A 28 8.11 63.62 32.09
N VAL A 29 6.96 64.22 32.44
CA VAL A 29 6.84 65.11 33.60
C VAL A 29 6.34 64.37 34.84
N ALA A 30 5.49 63.35 34.66
CA ALA A 30 5.05 62.47 35.74
C ALA A 30 4.74 61.06 35.23
N LYS A 31 4.89 60.06 36.10
CA LYS A 31 4.56 58.67 35.80
C LYS A 31 4.07 57.92 37.05
N SER A 32 3.40 56.80 36.87
CA SER A 32 3.14 55.87 37.97
C SER A 32 4.42 55.25 38.52
N ALA A 33 4.42 54.96 39.82
CA ALA A 33 5.59 54.39 40.50
C ALA A 33 6.02 53.06 39.87
N GLY A 34 5.07 52.18 39.56
CA GLY A 34 5.31 50.87 38.93
C GLY A 34 5.67 50.88 37.45
N LEU A 35 5.72 52.04 36.78
CA LEU A 35 6.05 52.13 35.34
C LEU A 35 7.56 52.26 35.12
N ASP A 36 8.13 51.31 34.37
CA ASP A 36 9.58 51.26 34.13
C ASP A 36 10.10 52.40 33.23
N ASN A 37 11.27 52.93 33.57
CA ASN A 37 11.90 54.03 32.86
C ASN A 37 12.40 53.64 31.47
N GLY A 38 12.92 52.41 31.32
CA GLY A 38 13.35 51.87 30.03
C GLY A 38 12.16 51.67 29.09
N PHE A 39 11.07 51.12 29.61
CA PHE A 39 9.81 50.98 28.88
C PHE A 39 9.27 52.34 28.39
N ILE A 40 9.26 53.37 29.23
CA ILE A 40 8.80 54.71 28.81
C ILE A 40 9.61 55.21 27.61
N LYS A 41 10.95 55.16 27.69
CA LYS A 41 11.82 55.67 26.63
C LYS A 41 11.72 54.86 25.34
N ALA A 42 11.61 53.53 25.45
CA ALA A 42 11.59 52.64 24.30
C ALA A 42 10.20 52.53 23.65
N ALA A 43 9.15 52.40 24.45
CA ALA A 43 7.81 52.04 24.00
C ALA A 43 6.81 53.21 24.01
N LEU A 44 6.97 54.25 24.84
CA LEU A 44 6.00 55.35 24.93
C LEU A 44 6.46 56.64 24.22
N HIS A 45 7.70 57.06 24.43
CA HIS A 45 8.26 58.29 23.84
C HIS A 45 8.13 58.37 22.31
N PRO A 46 8.29 57.29 21.51
CA PRO A 46 8.07 57.35 20.06
C PRO A 46 6.66 57.80 19.64
N TYR A 47 5.68 57.67 20.55
CA TYR A 47 4.28 58.05 20.33
C TYR A 47 3.91 59.39 20.96
N CYS A 48 4.81 60.01 21.72
CA CYS A 48 4.66 61.35 22.29
C CYS A 48 5.00 62.42 21.25
N VAL A 49 4.22 62.51 20.18
CA VAL A 49 4.40 63.48 19.09
C VAL A 49 3.04 63.99 18.63
N TYR A 50 2.94 65.31 18.46
CA TYR A 50 1.80 65.97 17.87
C TYR A 50 2.23 67.12 16.96
N LYS A 51 1.71 67.12 15.74
CA LYS A 51 1.84 68.20 14.78
C LYS A 51 0.44 68.77 14.56
N ALA A 52 0.24 70.05 14.87
CA ALA A 52 -1.07 70.68 14.72
C ALA A 52 -1.47 70.78 13.23
N PRO A 53 -2.78 70.78 12.91
CA PRO A 53 -3.23 70.86 11.53
C PRO A 53 -2.81 72.16 10.85
N GLN A 54 -2.35 72.06 9.60
CA GLN A 54 -1.93 73.23 8.83
C GLN A 54 -3.08 74.18 8.58
N GLU A 55 -4.30 73.65 8.41
CA GLU A 55 -5.51 74.46 8.24
C GLU A 55 -5.79 75.38 9.45
N LEU A 56 -5.64 74.85 10.67
CA LEU A 56 -5.87 75.61 11.90
C LEU A 56 -4.77 76.61 12.19
N LEU A 57 -3.51 76.21 11.98
CA LEU A 57 -2.36 77.10 12.11
C LEU A 57 -2.43 78.26 11.10
N GLY A 58 -2.80 77.96 9.85
CA GLY A 58 -2.88 78.95 8.77
C GLY A 58 -3.92 80.05 9.01
N ARG A 59 -4.99 79.76 9.75
CA ARG A 59 -6.02 80.75 10.14
C ARG A 59 -5.80 81.38 11.53
N GLY A 60 -4.75 81.00 12.25
CA GLY A 60 -4.46 81.52 13.58
C GLY A 60 -5.49 81.14 14.64
N GLU A 61 -5.96 79.89 14.63
CA GLU A 61 -6.97 79.41 15.60
C GLU A 61 -6.44 79.47 17.04
N ALA A 62 -7.14 80.21 17.91
CA ALA A 62 -6.75 80.42 19.31
C ALA A 62 -7.43 79.42 20.27
N ASP A 63 -8.57 78.85 19.87
CA ASP A 63 -9.30 77.89 20.70
C ASP A 63 -8.67 76.49 20.60
N GLU A 64 -8.00 76.07 21.68
CA GLU A 64 -7.37 74.75 21.78
C GLU A 64 -8.35 73.59 21.56
N SER A 65 -9.62 73.77 21.93
CA SER A 65 -10.65 72.72 21.78
C SER A 65 -11.00 72.40 20.33
N ARG A 66 -10.61 73.28 19.39
CA ARG A 66 -10.79 73.07 17.95
C ARG A 66 -9.66 72.27 17.31
N TYR A 67 -8.56 72.07 18.01
CA TYR A 67 -7.47 71.23 17.53
C TYR A 67 -7.84 69.75 17.76
N PRO A 68 -7.68 68.87 16.75
CA PRO A 68 -8.09 67.48 16.87
C PRO A 68 -7.24 66.76 17.91
N GLU A 69 -7.88 66.14 18.90
CA GLU A 69 -7.19 65.28 19.86
C GLU A 69 -6.67 64.01 19.17
N ALA A 70 -5.40 63.65 19.30
CA ALA A 70 -4.90 62.38 18.78
C ALA A 70 -5.15 61.25 19.80
N PHE A 71 -6.18 60.43 19.57
CA PHE A 71 -6.46 59.23 20.35
C PHE A 71 -5.75 58.04 19.72
N GLY A 72 -4.80 57.44 20.43
CA GLY A 72 -3.94 56.36 19.96
C GLY A 72 -4.11 55.09 20.78
N VAL A 73 -4.10 53.94 20.10
CA VAL A 73 -4.12 52.61 20.74
C VAL A 73 -3.07 51.74 20.09
N PHE A 74 -2.24 51.06 20.88
CA PHE A 74 -1.31 50.07 20.35
C PHE A 74 -0.96 49.02 21.41
N HIS A 75 -0.42 47.89 20.95
CA HIS A 75 0.09 46.82 21.79
C HIS A 75 1.61 46.88 21.76
N ALA A 76 2.23 47.05 22.93
CA ALA A 76 3.67 47.07 23.06
C ALA A 76 4.28 45.66 22.91
N ASP A 77 5.59 45.56 22.68
CA ASP A 77 6.28 44.27 22.49
C ASP A 77 6.16 43.31 23.68
N ASN A 78 5.93 43.84 24.88
CA ASN A 78 5.67 43.04 26.09
C ASN A 78 4.22 42.54 26.19
N GLY A 79 3.35 42.91 25.25
CA GLY A 79 1.94 42.55 25.20
C GLY A 79 1.02 43.40 26.07
N GLU A 80 1.52 44.51 26.65
CA GLU A 80 0.68 45.49 27.35
C GLU A 80 -0.06 46.37 26.33
N LEU A 81 -1.32 46.69 26.65
CA LEU A 81 -2.16 47.58 25.85
C LEU A 81 -1.90 49.02 26.27
N VAL A 82 -1.49 49.87 25.33
CA VAL A 82 -1.29 51.30 25.56
C VAL A 82 -2.42 52.08 24.91
N VAL A 83 -3.09 52.92 25.70
CA VAL A 83 -4.11 53.86 25.22
C VAL A 83 -3.64 55.28 25.52
N GLY A 84 -3.51 56.10 24.48
CA GLY A 84 -2.99 57.45 24.55
C GLY A 84 -3.98 58.50 24.10
N ARG A 85 -3.89 59.68 24.71
CA ARG A 85 -4.46 60.91 24.17
C ARG A 85 -3.39 61.98 24.12
N THR A 86 -3.22 62.60 22.97
CA THR A 86 -2.37 63.78 22.81
C THR A 86 -3.19 64.97 22.33
N VAL A 87 -3.04 66.11 23.00
CA VAL A 87 -3.77 67.34 22.70
C VAL A 87 -2.82 68.51 22.43
N TYR A 88 -3.27 69.46 21.62
CA TYR A 88 -2.55 70.71 21.38
C TYR A 88 -2.59 71.59 22.64
N VAL A 89 -1.48 72.28 22.91
CA VAL A 89 -1.38 73.28 23.97
C VAL A 89 -0.87 74.58 23.33
N SER A 90 -1.65 75.65 23.41
CA SER A 90 -1.37 76.92 22.73
C SER A 90 -0.14 77.62 23.28
N ALA A 91 0.15 77.43 24.58
CA ALA A 91 1.28 78.02 25.27
C ALA A 91 1.90 77.05 26.28
N ASP A 92 3.20 76.79 26.16
CA ASP A 92 3.99 76.02 27.12
C ASP A 92 4.19 76.78 28.45
N PHE A 93 4.99 76.22 29.36
CA PHE A 93 5.30 76.81 30.66
C PHE A 93 5.91 78.24 30.59
N THR A 94 6.39 78.68 29.43
CA THR A 94 6.92 80.04 29.22
C THR A 94 5.85 81.03 28.76
N GLY A 95 4.71 80.54 28.28
CA GLY A 95 3.66 81.36 27.67
C GLY A 95 3.94 81.78 26.22
N GLN A 96 5.08 81.38 25.63
CA GLN A 96 5.58 81.97 24.37
C GLN A 96 5.53 81.03 23.16
N ARG A 97 5.42 79.72 23.38
CA ARG A 97 5.48 78.70 22.32
C ARG A 97 4.36 77.71 22.48
N SER A 98 3.80 77.23 21.38
CA SER A 98 2.89 76.09 21.44
C SER A 98 3.63 74.79 21.77
N ALA A 99 2.91 73.86 22.37
CA ALA A 99 3.36 72.54 22.75
C ALA A 99 2.23 71.51 22.56
N PHE A 100 2.40 70.33 23.14
CA PHE A 100 1.36 69.32 23.22
C PHE A 100 1.49 68.57 24.54
N PHE A 101 0.39 68.04 25.02
CA PHE A 101 0.33 67.21 26.20
C PHE A 101 -0.12 65.80 25.84
N THR A 102 0.66 64.79 26.21
CA THR A 102 0.33 63.37 26.03
C THR A 102 0.07 62.71 27.37
N HIS A 103 -1.06 62.02 27.47
CA HIS A 103 -1.39 61.11 28.56
C HIS A 103 -1.54 59.68 28.02
N HIS A 104 -0.77 58.74 28.57
CA HIS A 104 -0.92 57.30 28.31
C HIS A 104 -1.46 56.55 29.54
N TYR A 105 -2.39 55.64 29.29
CA TYR A 105 -2.70 54.51 30.16
C TYR A 105 -1.96 53.27 29.62
N VAL A 106 -1.28 52.54 30.51
CA VAL A 106 -0.64 51.25 30.21
C VAL A 106 -1.40 50.16 30.96
N VAL A 107 -2.21 49.42 30.22
CA VAL A 107 -3.07 48.36 30.71
C VAL A 107 -2.30 47.04 30.66
N PRO A 108 -2.13 46.36 31.81
CA PRO A 108 -1.45 45.07 31.88
C PRO A 108 -2.10 44.02 30.97
N LYS A 109 -1.28 43.10 30.46
CA LYS A 109 -1.70 42.06 29.50
C LYS A 109 -2.86 41.22 30.03
N GLU A 110 -2.90 40.95 31.32
CA GLU A 110 -3.93 40.15 32.01
C GLU A 110 -5.30 40.86 32.02
N ARG A 111 -5.30 42.18 31.85
CA ARG A 111 -6.49 43.04 31.98
C ARG A 111 -7.04 43.54 30.66
N GLN A 112 -6.32 43.34 29.55
CA GLN A 112 -6.70 43.88 28.25
C GLN A 112 -7.95 43.23 27.64
N GLU A 113 -8.29 42.00 28.04
CA GLU A 113 -9.35 41.20 27.40
C GLU A 113 -10.73 41.87 27.50
N ALA A 114 -10.99 42.62 28.58
CA ALA A 114 -12.21 43.41 28.72
C ALA A 114 -12.35 44.47 27.61
N PHE A 115 -11.26 45.14 27.24
CA PHE A 115 -11.25 46.16 26.18
C PHE A 115 -11.34 45.53 24.78
N VAL A 116 -10.80 44.32 24.61
CA VAL A 116 -10.89 43.54 23.38
C VAL A 116 -12.33 43.08 23.12
N ARG A 117 -13.00 42.56 24.16
CA ARG A 117 -14.36 42.01 24.06
C ARG A 117 -15.43 43.08 23.99
N GLU A 118 -15.23 44.18 24.71
CA GLU A 118 -16.18 45.28 24.82
C GLU A 118 -15.57 46.58 24.23
N PRO A 119 -15.60 46.77 22.90
CA PRO A 119 -15.00 47.95 22.25
C PRO A 119 -15.47 49.28 22.84
N GLN A 120 -16.72 49.33 23.28
CA GLN A 120 -17.31 50.52 23.91
C GLN A 120 -16.48 51.00 25.11
N ARG A 121 -15.90 50.09 25.90
CA ARG A 121 -15.04 50.45 27.04
C ARG A 121 -13.77 51.16 26.62
N LEU A 122 -13.21 50.82 25.45
CA LEU A 122 -12.01 51.45 24.90
C LEU A 122 -12.32 52.82 24.30
N PHE A 123 -13.40 52.93 23.53
CA PHE A 123 -13.74 54.15 22.80
C PHE A 123 -14.51 55.17 23.66
N ALA A 124 -15.15 54.75 24.75
CA ALA A 124 -15.80 55.62 25.73
C ALA A 124 -14.90 56.05 26.90
N LEU A 125 -13.59 55.76 26.85
CA LEU A 125 -12.65 56.20 27.89
C LEU A 125 -12.69 57.72 28.06
N HIS A 126 -12.93 58.16 29.29
CA HIS A 126 -12.76 59.53 29.76
C HIS A 126 -11.73 59.58 30.90
N GLY A 127 -11.53 60.76 31.49
CA GLY A 127 -10.53 60.94 32.57
C GLY A 127 -9.11 61.26 32.10
N PHE A 128 -8.87 61.35 30.78
CA PHE A 128 -7.58 61.82 30.29
C PHE A 128 -7.32 63.28 30.71
N ARG A 129 -6.09 63.61 31.11
CA ARG A 129 -5.63 64.98 31.41
C ARG A 129 -5.19 65.71 30.14
N SER A 130 -5.33 67.04 30.15
CA SER A 130 -4.90 67.93 29.05
C SER A 130 -3.69 68.79 29.40
N GLY A 131 -3.21 68.68 30.65
CA GLY A 131 -2.08 69.41 31.19
C GLY A 131 -1.69 68.82 32.54
N TYR A 132 -0.54 69.23 33.06
CA TYR A 132 -0.04 68.84 34.37
C TYR A 132 0.87 69.92 34.93
N ASP A 133 0.73 70.26 36.22
CA ASP A 133 1.68 71.12 36.91
C ASP A 133 2.75 70.27 37.58
N ILE A 134 4.00 70.39 37.13
CA ILE A 134 5.14 69.63 37.67
C ILE A 134 5.39 69.89 39.16
N GLN A 135 4.88 70.99 39.72
CA GLN A 135 4.95 71.26 41.16
C GLN A 135 4.11 70.28 42.00
N GLU A 136 3.15 69.58 41.39
CA GLU A 136 2.37 68.52 42.03
C GLU A 136 3.18 67.23 42.26
N GLY A 137 4.40 67.15 41.70
CA GLY A 137 5.34 66.04 41.87
C GLY A 137 5.61 65.27 40.59
N LYS A 138 6.48 64.25 40.66
CA LYS A 138 6.85 63.41 39.50
C LYS A 138 6.18 62.03 39.51
N THR A 139 5.35 61.76 40.53
CA THR A 139 4.70 60.46 40.75
C THR A 139 3.19 60.63 40.80
N ILE A 140 2.49 59.92 39.92
CA ILE A 140 1.03 59.91 39.82
C ILE A 140 0.47 58.53 40.21
N PRO A 141 -0.79 58.44 40.68
CA PRO A 141 -1.35 57.18 41.17
C PRO A 141 -1.45 56.12 40.09
N GLU A 142 -1.40 54.85 40.51
CA GLU A 142 -1.82 53.72 39.68
C GLU A 142 -3.34 53.58 39.77
N LEU A 143 -3.99 53.10 38.71
CA LEU A 143 -5.44 53.02 38.61
C LEU A 143 -5.91 51.57 38.71
N ASP A 144 -6.94 51.37 39.55
CA ASP A 144 -7.63 50.08 39.62
C ASP A 144 -8.54 49.91 38.41
N GLU A 145 -9.23 50.95 37.93
CA GLU A 145 -10.08 50.92 36.72
C GLU A 145 -9.96 52.23 35.93
N LEU A 146 -10.33 52.19 34.65
CA LEU A 146 -10.40 53.38 33.81
C LEU A 146 -11.83 53.91 33.76
N GLU A 147 -11.96 55.23 33.89
CA GLU A 147 -13.24 55.92 33.79
C GLU A 147 -13.79 55.84 32.35
N CYS A 148 -15.02 55.35 32.21
CA CYS A 148 -15.69 55.18 30.92
C CYS A 148 -17.03 55.92 30.95
N ASP A 149 -17.33 56.69 29.90
CA ASP A 149 -18.60 57.42 29.83
C ASP A 149 -19.73 56.39 29.84
N ALA A 150 -20.83 56.69 30.53
CA ALA A 150 -22.02 55.87 30.44
C ALA A 150 -22.36 55.73 28.95
N ALA A 151 -22.45 54.49 28.46
CA ALA A 151 -22.59 54.21 27.04
C ALA A 151 -23.73 55.04 26.44
N GLY A 152 -23.38 56.14 25.77
CA GLY A 152 -24.33 56.94 25.02
C GLY A 152 -24.99 56.05 23.97
N LYS A 153 -26.22 56.38 23.55
CA LYS A 153 -26.85 55.65 22.44
C LYS A 153 -25.89 55.67 21.26
N ALA A 154 -25.31 54.52 20.93
CA ALA A 154 -24.39 54.38 19.81
C ALA A 154 -25.07 54.94 18.55
N GLU A 155 -24.35 55.80 17.83
CA GLU A 155 -24.85 56.36 16.58
C GLU A 155 -25.20 55.21 15.63
N ASN A 156 -26.32 55.33 14.91
CA ASN A 156 -26.70 54.32 13.94
C ASN A 156 -25.58 54.19 12.87
N PRO A 157 -25.02 53.00 12.63
CA PRO A 157 -23.93 52.79 11.69
C PRO A 157 -24.20 53.38 10.30
N ASP A 158 -25.43 53.29 9.80
CA ASP A 158 -25.80 53.78 8.46
C ASP A 158 -25.72 55.31 8.37
N ARG A 159 -26.10 55.99 9.46
CA ARG A 159 -26.01 57.45 9.53
C ARG A 159 -24.56 57.91 9.57
N LEU A 160 -23.73 57.22 10.36
CA LEU A 160 -22.30 57.50 10.45
C LEU A 160 -21.62 57.30 9.09
N LEU A 161 -21.81 56.13 8.48
CA LEU A 161 -21.19 55.79 7.19
C LEU A 161 -21.66 56.71 6.06
N GLY A 162 -22.96 57.04 6.01
CA GLY A 162 -23.49 58.01 5.04
C GLY A 162 -22.88 59.40 5.19
N ARG A 163 -22.72 59.87 6.43
CA ARG A 163 -22.06 61.17 6.73
C ARG A 163 -20.58 61.19 6.33
N LEU A 164 -19.90 60.06 6.47
CA LEU A 164 -18.48 59.90 6.10
C LEU A 164 -18.27 59.49 4.63
N LYS A 165 -19.33 59.43 3.80
CA LYS A 165 -19.29 59.04 2.39
C LYS A 165 -18.70 57.65 2.14
N LEU A 166 -18.95 56.72 3.07
CA LEU A 166 -18.59 55.32 2.98
C LEU A 166 -19.84 54.49 2.63
N ASP A 167 -19.94 54.09 1.37
CA ASP A 167 -20.95 53.12 0.95
C ASP A 167 -20.56 51.68 1.35
N HIS A 168 -21.40 50.72 0.97
CA HIS A 168 -21.15 49.29 1.17
C HIS A 168 -19.74 48.87 0.75
N THR A 169 -19.38 49.12 -0.50
CA THR A 169 -18.13 48.67 -1.09
C THR A 169 -16.93 49.33 -0.42
N ARG A 170 -16.96 50.65 -0.22
CA ARG A 170 -15.87 51.41 0.39
C ARG A 170 -15.63 50.99 1.85
N PHE A 171 -16.70 50.72 2.60
CA PHE A 171 -16.58 50.24 3.97
C PHE A 171 -15.98 48.82 4.03
N LEU A 172 -16.43 47.91 3.15
CA LEU A 172 -15.85 46.56 3.10
C LEU A 172 -14.38 46.57 2.66
N GLN A 173 -14.02 47.44 1.72
CA GLN A 173 -12.61 47.69 1.36
C GLN A 173 -11.81 48.16 2.56
N LEU A 174 -12.33 49.12 3.34
CA LEU A 174 -11.66 49.60 4.56
C LEU A 174 -11.47 48.47 5.56
N LEU A 175 -12.51 47.70 5.87
CA LEU A 175 -12.42 46.58 6.80
C LEU A 175 -11.40 45.54 6.34
N CYS A 176 -11.43 45.16 5.06
CA CYS A 176 -10.47 44.22 4.47
C CYS A 176 -9.03 44.74 4.54
N ALA A 177 -8.80 46.02 4.25
CA ALA A 177 -7.49 46.65 4.35
C ALA A 177 -6.95 46.62 5.79
N VAL A 178 -7.82 46.95 6.76
CA VAL A 178 -7.48 46.92 8.18
C VAL A 178 -7.11 45.51 8.62
N MET A 179 -7.89 44.50 8.27
CA MET A 179 -7.54 43.10 8.58
C MET A 179 -6.24 42.68 7.91
N SER A 180 -6.06 43.02 6.63
CA SER A 180 -4.88 42.65 5.85
C SER A 180 -3.59 43.31 6.37
N SER A 181 -3.67 44.54 6.89
CA SER A 181 -2.54 45.27 7.46
C SER A 181 -1.89 44.59 8.67
N LEU A 182 -2.61 43.68 9.34
CA LEU A 182 -2.09 42.89 10.46
C LEU A 182 -1.15 41.77 10.00
N THR A 183 -1.21 41.37 8.73
CA THR A 183 -0.45 40.22 8.19
C THR A 183 0.58 40.63 7.15
N ASN A 184 0.24 41.59 6.28
CA ASN A 184 1.17 42.21 5.37
C ASN A 184 1.57 43.58 5.96
N LYS A 185 2.85 43.92 5.99
CA LYS A 185 3.39 45.08 6.72
C LYS A 185 2.89 46.47 6.25
N LYS A 186 1.88 46.51 5.39
CA LYS A 186 1.27 47.71 4.84
C LYS A 186 0.49 48.45 5.92
N LYS A 187 0.38 49.76 5.77
CA LYS A 187 -0.42 50.64 6.64
C LYS A 187 -1.71 51.03 5.94
N VAL A 188 -2.69 51.44 6.74
CA VAL A 188 -3.96 52.01 6.27
C VAL A 188 -3.99 53.47 6.63
N TYR A 189 -3.94 54.35 5.63
CA TYR A 189 -4.08 55.79 5.81
C TYR A 189 -5.47 56.25 5.39
N VAL A 190 -6.15 57.00 6.26
CA VAL A 190 -7.52 57.46 6.04
C VAL A 190 -7.60 58.97 6.19
N ALA A 191 -7.92 59.68 5.12
CA ALA A 191 -8.32 61.08 5.15
C ALA A 191 -9.84 61.16 5.10
N LEU A 192 -10.46 61.73 6.13
CA LEU A 192 -11.91 61.91 6.20
C LEU A 192 -12.35 63.20 5.51
N ASP A 193 -13.53 63.18 4.90
CA ASP A 193 -14.18 64.40 4.40
C ASP A 193 -15.01 65.07 5.50
N ALA A 194 -14.32 65.55 6.53
CA ALA A 194 -14.90 66.24 7.68
C ALA A 194 -14.15 67.56 7.94
N ASP A 195 -14.76 68.47 8.71
CA ASP A 195 -14.07 69.66 9.25
C ASP A 195 -12.90 69.21 10.13
N VAL A 196 -11.77 69.91 10.03
CA VAL A 196 -10.54 69.58 10.77
C VAL A 196 -10.74 69.48 12.28
N SER A 197 -11.67 70.27 12.84
CA SER A 197 -12.00 70.28 14.27
C SER A 197 -12.84 69.06 14.68
N ALA A 198 -13.62 68.49 13.74
CA ALA A 198 -14.44 67.30 13.97
C ALA A 198 -13.76 66.00 13.52
N ALA A 199 -12.69 66.09 12.72
CA ALA A 199 -12.05 64.96 12.04
C ALA A 199 -11.63 63.84 13.00
N SER A 200 -11.04 64.17 14.15
CA SER A 200 -10.63 63.13 15.12
C SER A 200 -11.81 62.47 15.81
N ALA A 201 -12.86 63.23 16.15
CA ALA A 201 -14.07 62.67 16.75
C ALA A 201 -14.78 61.71 15.78
N ASP A 202 -14.82 62.07 14.50
CA ASP A 202 -15.36 61.22 13.44
C ASP A 202 -14.49 59.99 13.16
N ALA A 203 -13.17 60.16 13.16
CA ALA A 203 -12.21 59.05 13.08
C ALA A 203 -12.39 58.08 14.24
N LYS A 204 -12.56 58.57 15.46
CA LYS A 204 -12.81 57.75 16.66
C LYS A 204 -14.09 56.92 16.51
N ARG A 205 -15.18 57.53 16.02
CA ARG A 205 -16.47 56.83 15.77
C ARG A 205 -16.37 55.80 14.66
N LEU A 206 -15.72 56.13 13.54
CA LEU A 206 -15.51 55.18 12.45
C LEU A 206 -14.64 54.01 12.91
N MET A 207 -13.56 54.29 13.64
CA MET A 207 -12.67 53.26 14.17
C MET A 207 -13.39 52.39 15.19
N GLU A 208 -14.27 52.93 16.02
CA GLU A 208 -15.11 52.13 16.91
C GLU A 208 -15.98 51.13 16.13
N LEU A 209 -16.64 51.59 15.06
CA LEU A 209 -17.43 50.72 14.19
C LEU A 209 -16.57 49.63 13.54
N VAL A 210 -15.42 50.01 12.97
CA VAL A 210 -14.48 49.04 12.36
C VAL A 210 -13.98 48.05 13.41
N TYR A 211 -13.63 48.49 14.61
CA TYR A 211 -13.13 47.63 15.69
C TYR A 211 -14.17 46.62 16.15
N ARG A 212 -15.44 47.02 16.26
CA ARG A 212 -16.57 46.11 16.53
C ARG A 212 -16.76 45.05 15.44
N CYS A 213 -16.43 45.40 14.20
CA CYS A 213 -16.48 44.53 13.03
C CYS A 213 -15.23 43.64 12.89
N LEU A 214 -14.25 43.70 13.80
CA LEU A 214 -13.08 42.82 13.78
C LEU A 214 -13.24 41.65 14.76
N PRO A 215 -12.69 40.46 14.46
CA PRO A 215 -12.59 39.36 15.41
C PRO A 215 -11.61 39.65 16.55
N TYR A 216 -11.78 38.97 17.69
CA TYR A 216 -11.00 39.23 18.91
C TYR A 216 -9.48 39.03 18.71
N ALA A 217 -9.04 37.99 17.98
CA ALA A 217 -7.63 37.79 17.68
C ALA A 217 -6.98 38.99 16.95
N MET A 218 -7.71 39.64 16.05
CA MET A 218 -7.23 40.83 15.34
C MET A 218 -7.23 42.08 16.22
N ARG A 219 -8.24 42.24 17.08
CA ARG A 219 -8.32 43.35 18.06
C ARG A 219 -7.15 43.36 19.04
N ARG A 220 -6.62 42.19 19.41
CA ARG A 220 -5.44 42.01 20.27
C ARG A 220 -4.11 42.44 19.63
N GLN A 221 -4.11 42.77 18.34
CA GLN A 221 -2.92 43.22 17.63
C GLN A 221 -3.10 44.58 16.95
N LEU A 222 -4.34 44.97 16.68
CA LEU A 222 -4.64 46.21 16.01
C LEU A 222 -4.21 47.40 16.87
N GLY A 223 -3.42 48.26 16.24
CA GLY A 223 -3.12 49.60 16.74
C GLY A 223 -3.54 50.66 15.74
N PHE A 224 -3.96 51.81 16.23
CA PHE A 224 -4.46 52.91 15.42
C PHE A 224 -4.24 54.27 16.08
N VAL A 225 -4.36 55.34 15.32
CA VAL A 225 -4.43 56.72 15.84
C VAL A 225 -5.41 57.57 15.04
N THR A 226 -6.26 58.34 15.73
CA THR A 226 -7.36 59.13 15.14
C THR A 226 -6.95 60.45 14.51
N TYR A 227 -5.70 60.88 14.69
CA TYR A 227 -5.15 62.04 14.03
C TYR A 227 -3.61 61.99 13.90
N GLN A 228 -3.12 62.31 12.70
CA GLN A 228 -1.75 62.66 12.34
C GLN A 228 -1.82 63.76 11.28
N ASN A 229 -0.83 64.63 11.23
CA ASN A 229 -0.77 65.67 10.21
C ASN A 229 -0.44 65.10 8.81
N GLU A 230 0.46 64.12 8.71
CA GLU A 230 0.90 63.50 7.46
C GLU A 230 0.92 61.96 7.57
N PRO A 231 0.84 61.23 6.44
CA PRO A 231 0.95 59.77 6.42
C PRO A 231 2.39 59.32 6.70
N GLU A 232 2.70 59.08 7.97
CA GLU A 232 4.02 58.61 8.43
C GLU A 232 3.92 57.19 9.01
N GLY A 233 4.67 56.24 8.46
CA GLY A 233 4.71 54.87 8.93
C GLY A 233 5.25 54.74 10.36
N LYS A 234 4.38 54.40 11.32
CA LYS A 234 4.76 54.12 12.71
C LYS A 234 4.65 52.63 13.05
N GLN A 235 5.56 52.14 13.89
CA GLN A 235 5.48 50.78 14.44
C GLN A 235 4.22 50.66 15.31
N HIS A 236 3.64 49.46 15.38
CA HIS A 236 2.39 49.12 16.09
C HIS A 236 1.09 49.84 15.64
N TYR A 237 1.15 51.02 15.00
CA TYR A 237 0.00 51.63 14.34
C TYR A 237 -0.21 51.04 12.96
N HIS A 238 -1.35 50.39 12.77
CA HIS A 238 -1.78 49.77 11.52
C HIS A 238 -2.70 50.73 10.75
N VAL A 239 -3.53 51.49 11.46
CA VAL A 239 -4.47 52.47 10.90
C VAL A 239 -4.13 53.86 11.38
N MET A 240 -4.01 54.82 10.47
CA MET A 240 -3.66 56.20 10.77
C MET A 240 -4.61 57.14 10.04
N PHE A 241 -5.35 57.93 10.81
CA PHE A 241 -6.17 59.00 10.26
C PHE A 241 -5.31 60.24 10.07
N VAL A 242 -5.36 60.82 8.87
CA VAL A 242 -4.49 61.93 8.46
C VAL A 242 -5.29 63.16 8.07
N GLU A 243 -4.67 64.34 8.14
CA GLU A 243 -5.28 65.61 7.75
C GLU A 243 -5.73 65.59 6.28
N LYS A 244 -6.89 66.19 5.99
CA LYS A 244 -7.41 66.33 4.63
C LYS A 244 -6.39 67.04 3.74
N GLY A 245 -6.11 66.47 2.57
CA GLY A 245 -5.11 66.99 1.62
C GLY A 245 -3.66 66.59 1.89
N SER A 246 -3.37 65.84 2.96
CA SER A 246 -2.01 65.35 3.27
C SER A 246 -1.56 64.17 2.38
N ILE A 247 -2.49 63.41 1.80
CA ILE A 247 -2.19 62.28 0.91
C ILE A 247 -1.84 62.79 -0.49
N ARG A 248 -0.54 62.95 -0.76
CA ARG A 248 -0.02 63.41 -2.05
C ARG A 248 0.32 62.21 -2.94
N LEU A 249 -0.28 62.13 -4.13
CA LEU A 249 0.12 61.15 -5.16
C LEU A 249 0.57 61.90 -6.43
N PRO A 250 1.59 61.40 -7.16
CA PRO A 250 2.29 60.14 -6.93
C PRO A 250 3.38 60.24 -5.85
N ASP A 251 3.26 59.43 -4.80
CA ASP A 251 4.30 59.17 -3.81
C ASP A 251 4.57 57.66 -3.77
N ARG A 252 5.75 57.26 -4.25
CA ARG A 252 6.16 55.85 -4.37
C ARG A 252 6.20 55.11 -3.03
N GLN A 253 6.31 55.82 -1.90
CA GLN A 253 6.25 55.19 -0.58
C GLN A 253 4.81 54.83 -0.22
N LEU A 254 3.87 55.75 -0.45
CA LEU A 254 2.44 55.58 -0.13
C LEU A 254 1.73 54.62 -1.08
N GLU A 255 2.17 54.49 -2.34
CA GLU A 255 1.61 53.53 -3.32
C GLU A 255 1.71 52.06 -2.88
N LYS A 256 2.57 51.74 -1.91
CA LYS A 256 2.70 50.37 -1.39
C LYS A 256 1.67 50.06 -0.30
N ASP A 257 1.09 51.09 0.29
CA ASP A 257 0.15 51.03 1.42
C ASP A 257 -1.32 51.12 0.95
N TYR A 258 -2.24 50.97 1.89
CA TYR A 258 -3.68 51.13 1.66
C TYR A 258 -4.09 52.58 1.91
N LEU A 259 -4.68 53.24 0.91
CA LEU A 259 -5.03 54.65 0.99
C LEU A 259 -6.54 54.84 0.81
N PHE A 260 -7.14 55.59 1.74
CA PHE A 260 -8.54 56.01 1.70
C PHE A 260 -8.59 57.54 1.77
N ASP A 261 -8.52 58.18 0.60
CA ASP A 261 -8.63 59.62 0.44
C ASP A 261 -10.07 59.98 0.06
N LEU A 262 -10.94 60.00 1.07
CA LEU A 262 -12.38 60.18 0.90
C LEU A 262 -12.78 61.55 0.33
N PRO A 263 -12.11 62.68 0.68
CA PRO A 263 -12.39 63.98 0.07
C PRO A 263 -12.21 64.01 -1.45
N ASN A 264 -11.25 63.24 -1.97
CA ASN A 264 -10.96 63.12 -3.40
C ASN A 264 -11.56 61.84 -4.02
N GLU A 265 -12.39 61.11 -3.28
CA GLU A 265 -13.00 59.85 -3.70
C GLU A 265 -12.02 58.79 -4.23
N ARG A 266 -10.81 58.77 -3.67
CA ARG A 266 -9.70 57.94 -4.16
C ARG A 266 -9.34 56.86 -3.14
N ILE A 267 -9.47 55.60 -3.57
CA ILE A 267 -9.04 54.42 -2.80
C ILE A 267 -7.94 53.71 -3.58
N HIS A 268 -6.86 53.33 -2.90
CA HIS A 268 -5.71 52.66 -3.51
C HIS A 268 -5.23 51.46 -2.70
N GLY A 269 -4.73 50.44 -3.40
CA GLY A 269 -4.09 49.27 -2.81
C GLY A 269 -5.03 48.15 -2.37
N VAL A 270 -6.36 48.33 -2.46
CA VAL A 270 -7.36 47.35 -2.02
C VAL A 270 -8.25 46.93 -3.18
N GLU A 271 -8.28 45.63 -3.47
CA GLU A 271 -9.25 45.02 -4.38
C GLU A 271 -10.05 43.95 -3.62
N LEU A 272 -11.37 43.98 -3.82
CA LEU A 272 -12.29 42.95 -3.31
C LEU A 272 -12.43 41.88 -4.41
N SER A 273 -11.69 40.78 -4.29
CA SER A 273 -11.75 39.66 -5.24
C SER A 273 -13.05 38.86 -5.09
N GLY A 274 -13.72 38.60 -6.22
CA GLY A 274 -15.14 38.15 -6.29
C GLY A 274 -15.51 36.76 -5.75
N ALA A 275 -14.71 36.14 -4.87
CA ALA A 275 -15.02 34.84 -4.26
C ALA A 275 -14.90 34.82 -2.72
N GLU A 276 -14.46 35.90 -2.05
CA GLU A 276 -13.98 35.83 -0.66
C GLU A 276 -14.67 36.80 0.32
N HIS A 277 -16.00 36.93 0.31
CA HIS A 277 -16.67 37.92 1.15
C HIS A 277 -17.74 37.41 2.11
N SER A 278 -17.91 36.09 2.28
CA SER A 278 -18.91 35.54 3.22
C SER A 278 -18.83 36.19 4.62
N TYR A 279 -17.61 36.44 5.12
CA TYR A 279 -17.41 37.17 6.37
C TYR A 279 -17.76 38.66 6.27
N LEU A 280 -17.28 39.35 5.23
CA LEU A 280 -17.48 40.80 5.06
C LEU A 280 -18.97 41.13 4.88
N ASP A 281 -19.69 40.34 4.08
CA ASP A 281 -21.13 40.46 3.87
C ASP A 281 -21.90 40.16 5.17
N TYR A 282 -21.51 39.09 5.88
CA TYR A 282 -22.09 38.75 7.18
C TYR A 282 -21.93 39.90 8.19
N VAL A 283 -20.73 40.49 8.27
CA VAL A 283 -20.46 41.64 9.13
C VAL A 283 -21.25 42.85 8.71
N TRP A 284 -21.35 43.14 7.40
CA TRP A 284 -22.20 44.21 6.91
C TRP A 284 -23.62 44.04 7.47
N GLU A 285 -24.28 42.91 7.24
CA GLU A 285 -25.66 42.69 7.70
C GLU A 285 -25.89 42.78 9.23
N HIS A 286 -24.83 42.55 10.02
CA HIS A 286 -24.91 42.44 11.48
C HIS A 286 -24.19 43.56 12.25
N ARG A 287 -23.53 44.52 11.59
CA ARG A 287 -22.75 45.63 12.21
C ARG A 287 -23.50 46.48 13.24
N GLY A 288 -24.83 46.51 13.16
CA GLY A 288 -25.70 47.28 14.05
C GLY A 288 -26.57 46.42 15.01
N LYS A 289 -26.36 45.10 15.06
CA LYS A 289 -27.19 44.16 15.82
C LYS A 289 -26.35 43.38 16.85
N ALA A 290 -27.01 42.92 17.91
CA ALA A 290 -26.44 41.88 18.76
C ALA A 290 -26.35 40.58 17.95
N GLY A 291 -25.14 40.06 17.72
CA GLY A 291 -24.94 38.84 16.93
C GLY A 291 -23.48 38.56 16.57
N LEU A 292 -22.71 39.60 16.27
CA LEU A 292 -21.29 39.47 15.93
C LEU A 292 -20.46 38.86 17.06
N GLU A 293 -20.80 39.14 18.32
CA GLU A 293 -20.14 38.55 19.50
C GLU A 293 -20.22 37.03 19.51
N ARG A 294 -21.39 36.44 19.21
CA ARG A 294 -21.57 34.99 19.15
C ARG A 294 -20.73 34.34 18.05
N PHE A 295 -20.57 35.04 16.93
CA PHE A 295 -19.69 34.63 15.84
C PHE A 295 -18.22 34.72 16.26
N TYR A 296 -17.80 35.80 16.93
CA TYR A 296 -16.43 35.93 17.40
C TYR A 296 -16.08 34.92 18.50
N ASP A 297 -17.02 34.58 19.39
CA ASP A 297 -16.85 33.48 20.34
C ASP A 297 -16.70 32.12 19.64
N PHE A 298 -17.46 31.88 18.56
CA PHE A 298 -17.27 30.70 17.71
C PHE A 298 -15.85 30.69 17.11
N CYS A 299 -15.37 31.81 16.59
CA CYS A 299 -14.03 31.92 16.03
C CYS A 299 -12.94 31.70 17.08
N GLU A 300 -13.07 32.25 18.29
CA GLU A 300 -12.08 32.05 19.35
C GLU A 300 -11.97 30.58 19.72
N GLU A 301 -13.09 29.86 19.83
CA GLU A 301 -13.08 28.42 20.09
C GLU A 301 -12.44 27.66 18.91
N ALA A 302 -12.87 27.93 17.68
CA ALA A 302 -12.36 27.27 16.48
C ALA A 302 -10.85 27.50 16.24
N LEU A 303 -10.35 28.69 16.57
CA LEU A 303 -8.98 29.13 16.32
C LEU A 303 -8.04 28.96 17.51
N GLN A 304 -8.47 28.25 18.56
CA GLN A 304 -7.54 27.83 19.61
C GLN A 304 -6.33 27.14 18.96
N ASP A 305 -5.14 27.61 19.34
CA ASP A 305 -3.84 27.13 18.88
C ASP A 305 -3.53 27.37 17.38
N ALA A 306 -4.32 28.16 16.65
CA ALA A 306 -4.17 28.38 15.21
C ALA A 306 -2.95 29.25 14.81
N GLY A 307 -2.28 29.87 15.78
CA GLY A 307 -1.10 30.71 15.54
C GLY A 307 -1.37 31.86 14.57
N PRO A 308 -0.47 32.15 13.60
CA PRO A 308 -0.63 33.25 12.65
C PRO A 308 -1.86 33.17 11.75
N ALA A 309 -2.42 31.96 11.53
CA ALA A 309 -3.61 31.78 10.71
C ALA A 309 -4.83 32.52 11.27
N ALA A 310 -4.87 32.78 12.59
CA ALA A 310 -5.93 33.55 13.24
C ALA A 310 -6.01 35.03 12.79
N LEU A 311 -5.02 35.51 12.03
CA LEU A 311 -4.99 36.88 11.48
C LEU A 311 -5.32 36.95 9.99
N ALA A 312 -5.55 35.81 9.32
CA ALA A 312 -5.86 35.79 7.91
C ALA A 312 -7.34 36.10 7.64
N VAL A 313 -7.64 36.91 6.61
CA VAL A 313 -9.02 37.25 6.23
C VAL A 313 -9.80 36.01 5.78
N SER A 314 -9.18 35.15 4.97
CA SER A 314 -9.80 33.93 4.42
C SER A 314 -10.27 32.95 5.49
N THR A 315 -9.58 32.88 6.63
CA THR A 315 -9.97 32.08 7.80
C THR A 315 -11.34 32.48 8.32
N TYR A 316 -11.63 33.78 8.43
CA TYR A 316 -12.93 34.25 8.90
C TYR A 316 -14.04 34.07 7.87
N SER A 317 -13.73 34.15 6.58
CA SER A 317 -14.68 33.79 5.52
C SER A 317 -15.13 32.32 5.66
N GLN A 318 -14.20 31.39 5.84
CA GLN A 318 -14.54 29.98 6.08
C GLN A 318 -15.34 29.77 7.38
N LEU A 319 -14.89 30.35 8.49
CA LEU A 319 -15.58 30.21 9.77
C LEU A 319 -16.98 30.85 9.75
N SER A 320 -17.18 31.92 8.98
CA SER A 320 -18.51 32.53 8.82
C SER A 320 -19.51 31.60 8.14
N GLU A 321 -19.07 30.81 7.15
CA GLU A 321 -19.92 29.79 6.53
C GLU A 321 -20.27 28.67 7.52
N LEU A 322 -19.27 28.15 8.24
CA LEU A 322 -19.49 27.11 9.26
C LEU A 322 -20.44 27.57 10.36
N PHE A 323 -20.27 28.80 10.85
CA PHE A 323 -21.16 29.39 11.85
C PHE A 323 -22.58 29.53 11.31
N ARG A 324 -22.77 29.99 10.06
CA ARG A 324 -24.10 30.08 9.45
C ARG A 324 -24.78 28.72 9.29
N ILE A 325 -24.02 27.66 8.98
CA ILE A 325 -24.52 26.28 8.96
C ILE A 325 -24.92 25.84 10.38
N GLU A 326 -24.11 26.14 11.39
CA GLU A 326 -24.45 25.87 12.80
C GLU A 326 -25.77 26.57 13.20
N GLN A 327 -25.98 27.82 12.76
CA GLN A 327 -27.21 28.59 12.98
C GLN A 327 -28.42 28.11 12.14
N GLY A 328 -28.28 27.04 11.35
CA GLY A 328 -29.38 26.40 10.64
C GLY A 328 -29.56 26.81 9.17
N GLN A 329 -28.58 27.48 8.56
CA GLN A 329 -28.57 27.73 7.12
C GLN A 329 -28.08 26.49 6.33
N ASP A 330 -28.85 25.41 6.41
CA ASP A 330 -28.50 24.10 5.86
C ASP A 330 -28.21 24.10 4.34
N GLY A 331 -28.80 25.04 3.59
CA GLY A 331 -28.56 25.19 2.16
C GLY A 331 -27.09 25.45 1.81
N LEU A 332 -26.31 26.07 2.70
CA LEU A 332 -24.86 26.27 2.51
C LEU A 332 -24.11 24.94 2.56
N TYR A 333 -24.49 24.05 3.48
CA TYR A 333 -23.92 22.71 3.57
C TYR A 333 -24.28 21.87 2.34
N GLU A 334 -25.53 21.94 1.89
CA GLU A 334 -26.03 21.17 0.74
C GLU A 334 -25.33 21.55 -0.57
N GLN A 335 -24.94 22.82 -0.74
CA GLN A 335 -24.18 23.30 -1.89
C GLN A 335 -22.73 22.77 -1.94
N ASN A 336 -22.11 22.51 -0.79
CA ASN A 336 -20.71 22.05 -0.72
C ASN A 336 -20.46 21.15 0.50
N ARG A 337 -21.00 19.94 0.48
CA ARG A 337 -20.93 18.98 1.60
C ARG A 337 -19.48 18.61 1.95
N ALA A 338 -18.70 18.20 0.94
CA ALA A 338 -17.31 17.77 1.12
C ALA A 338 -16.41 18.92 1.60
N GLY A 339 -16.56 20.10 1.01
CA GLY A 339 -15.83 21.30 1.43
C GLY A 339 -16.16 21.70 2.87
N THR A 340 -17.42 21.59 3.30
CA THR A 340 -17.83 21.89 4.68
C THR A 340 -17.17 20.94 5.67
N VAL A 341 -17.25 19.62 5.45
CA VAL A 341 -16.63 18.63 6.35
C VAL A 341 -15.12 18.84 6.43
N LYS A 342 -14.47 19.07 5.28
CA LYS A 342 -13.04 19.38 5.22
C LYS A 342 -12.70 20.68 5.97
N GLY A 343 -13.53 21.71 5.83
CA GLY A 343 -13.40 22.98 6.55
C GLY A 343 -13.51 22.83 8.06
N ILE A 344 -14.41 21.96 8.55
CA ILE A 344 -14.49 21.65 9.98
C ILE A 344 -13.21 20.93 10.45
N LEU A 345 -12.79 19.89 9.72
CA LEU A 345 -11.63 19.06 10.09
C LEU A 345 -10.29 19.77 9.90
N GLN A 346 -10.24 20.91 9.21
CA GLN A 346 -9.08 21.80 9.22
C GLN A 346 -8.80 22.35 10.62
N TYR A 347 -9.85 22.59 11.41
CA TYR A 347 -9.73 23.15 12.76
C TYR A 347 -9.90 22.07 13.85
N LEU A 348 -10.54 20.95 13.53
CA LEU A 348 -10.86 19.86 14.44
C LEU A 348 -9.95 18.65 14.24
N THR A 349 -9.10 18.40 15.23
CA THR A 349 -8.15 17.28 15.31
C THR A 349 -8.37 16.46 16.59
N ALA A 350 -7.74 15.30 16.70
CA ALA A 350 -7.79 14.47 17.92
C ALA A 350 -7.40 15.26 19.20
N GLU A 351 -6.39 16.13 19.11
CA GLU A 351 -5.90 16.92 20.25
C GLU A 351 -6.80 18.10 20.63
N THR A 352 -7.67 18.53 19.71
CA THR A 352 -8.49 19.74 19.86
C THR A 352 -9.98 19.43 20.05
N ALA A 353 -10.42 18.20 19.77
CA ALA A 353 -11.82 17.81 19.76
C ALA A 353 -12.56 18.07 21.09
N GLU A 354 -11.91 17.90 22.24
CA GLU A 354 -12.51 18.17 23.54
C GLU A 354 -12.70 19.66 23.83
N ARG A 355 -11.82 20.51 23.29
CA ARG A 355 -11.85 21.96 23.50
C ARG A 355 -12.72 22.69 22.47
N LYS A 356 -12.81 22.15 21.25
CA LYS A 356 -13.57 22.70 20.11
C LYS A 356 -14.95 22.02 19.96
N LYS A 357 -15.72 22.04 21.05
CA LYS A 357 -17.00 21.34 21.19
C LYS A 357 -18.01 21.74 20.12
N ARG A 358 -18.14 23.03 19.79
CA ARG A 358 -19.10 23.53 18.81
C ARG A 358 -18.85 22.97 17.42
N LEU A 359 -17.58 22.89 17.01
CA LEU A 359 -17.21 22.28 15.72
C LEU A 359 -17.45 20.76 15.72
N ASN A 360 -17.14 20.09 16.83
CA ASN A 360 -17.37 18.67 16.98
C ASN A 360 -18.88 18.33 16.93
N ASP A 361 -19.68 19.09 17.68
CA ASP A 361 -21.15 18.98 17.71
C ASP A 361 -21.77 19.30 16.34
N LEU A 362 -21.24 20.31 15.64
CA LEU A 362 -21.65 20.63 14.27
C LEU A 362 -21.42 19.45 13.33
N LEU A 363 -20.23 18.85 13.35
CA LEU A 363 -19.94 17.68 12.51
C LEU A 363 -20.86 16.50 12.85
N GLY A 364 -21.08 16.23 14.14
CA GLY A 364 -22.03 15.21 14.60
C GLY A 364 -23.47 15.48 14.10
N LYS A 365 -23.94 16.74 14.15
CA LYS A 365 -25.25 17.15 13.62
C LYS A 365 -25.33 16.91 12.11
N LEU A 366 -24.28 17.23 11.35
CA LEU A 366 -24.24 17.03 9.90
C LEU A 366 -24.24 15.54 9.53
N ILE A 367 -23.49 14.70 10.24
CA ILE A 367 -23.51 13.24 10.04
C ILE A 367 -24.92 12.67 10.27
N ARG A 368 -25.64 13.14 11.31
CA ARG A 368 -27.04 12.74 11.55
C ARG A 368 -27.97 13.24 10.44
N LYS A 369 -27.78 14.46 9.94
CA LYS A 369 -28.55 15.00 8.81
C LYS A 369 -28.38 14.12 7.56
N GLU A 370 -27.16 13.69 7.25
CA GLU A 370 -26.89 12.78 6.12
C GLU A 370 -27.58 11.42 6.24
N LEU A 371 -27.69 10.89 7.46
CA LEU A 371 -28.39 9.64 7.71
C LEU A 371 -29.91 9.78 7.43
N MET A 372 -30.47 10.96 7.71
CA MET A 372 -31.90 11.26 7.50
C MET A 372 -32.22 11.72 6.07
N ASP A 373 -31.26 12.32 5.37
CA ASP A 373 -31.41 12.81 3.99
C ASP A 373 -31.35 11.66 2.97
N GLY A 374 -32.49 11.16 2.53
CA GLY A 374 -32.61 9.94 1.71
C GLY A 374 -32.03 10.00 0.29
N ASP A 375 -31.87 11.19 -0.28
CA ASP A 375 -31.77 11.35 -1.76
C ASP A 375 -30.34 11.61 -2.26
N SER A 376 -29.40 11.95 -1.37
CA SER A 376 -28.02 12.29 -1.76
C SER A 376 -27.10 11.09 -1.89
N VAL A 377 -26.34 11.06 -2.99
CA VAL A 377 -25.24 10.12 -3.22
C VAL A 377 -23.90 10.81 -2.91
N PRO A 378 -23.19 10.40 -1.84
CA PRO A 378 -21.93 11.02 -1.48
C PRO A 378 -20.80 10.63 -2.42
N THR A 379 -19.77 11.48 -2.47
CA THR A 379 -18.55 11.26 -3.25
C THR A 379 -17.42 10.71 -2.37
N ALA A 380 -16.36 10.18 -2.99
CA ALA A 380 -15.18 9.75 -2.26
C ALA A 380 -14.50 10.90 -1.49
N GLU A 381 -14.56 12.13 -2.04
CA GLU A 381 -14.05 13.35 -1.40
C GLU A 381 -14.81 13.71 -0.12
N PHE A 382 -16.07 13.29 -0.01
CA PHE A 382 -16.87 13.45 1.22
C PHE A 382 -16.55 12.35 2.25
N VAL A 383 -16.36 11.11 1.81
CA VAL A 383 -16.11 9.96 2.70
C VAL A 383 -14.72 10.01 3.34
N ALA A 384 -13.69 10.43 2.60
CA ALA A 384 -12.31 10.38 3.10
C ALA A 384 -12.09 11.22 4.37
N PRO A 385 -12.52 12.49 4.47
CA PRO A 385 -12.36 13.27 5.70
C PRO A 385 -13.15 12.67 6.89
N LEU A 386 -14.31 12.06 6.65
CA LEU A 386 -15.08 11.39 7.71
C LEU A 386 -14.34 10.17 8.28
N LEU A 387 -13.49 9.51 7.48
CA LEU A 387 -12.62 8.44 7.97
C LEU A 387 -11.48 8.96 8.85
N ASP A 388 -10.94 10.14 8.54
CA ASP A 388 -9.93 10.78 9.40
C ASP A 388 -10.56 11.14 10.76
N TYR A 389 -11.79 11.63 10.75
CA TYR A 389 -12.55 11.92 11.95
C TYR A 389 -12.88 10.65 12.77
N PHE A 390 -13.19 9.52 12.11
CA PHE A 390 -13.50 8.25 12.78
C PHE A 390 -12.39 7.82 13.76
N ALA A 391 -11.13 8.15 13.48
CA ALA A 391 -9.99 7.77 14.31
C ALA A 391 -10.05 8.32 15.74
N PHE A 392 -10.69 9.48 15.95
CA PHE A 392 -10.76 10.15 17.26
C PHE A 392 -12.18 10.56 17.69
N ALA A 393 -13.21 10.18 16.92
CA ALA A 393 -14.60 10.36 17.31
C ALA A 393 -14.94 9.53 18.57
N ASP A 394 -15.97 9.95 19.32
CA ASP A 394 -16.52 9.16 20.41
C ASP A 394 -17.25 7.90 19.89
N GLU A 395 -17.46 6.91 20.75
CA GLU A 395 -18.07 5.63 20.36
C GLU A 395 -19.49 5.76 19.79
N GLY A 396 -20.28 6.73 20.27
CA GLY A 396 -21.60 7.00 19.73
C GLY A 396 -21.50 7.50 18.28
N THR A 397 -20.58 8.43 18.03
CA THR A 397 -20.33 8.98 16.69
C THR A 397 -19.68 7.96 15.75
N LYS A 398 -18.78 7.09 16.22
CA LYS A 398 -18.25 5.97 15.43
C LYS A 398 -19.36 5.03 14.96
N THR A 399 -20.31 4.71 15.84
CA THR A 399 -21.47 3.89 15.49
C THR A 399 -22.32 4.56 14.40
N LEU A 400 -22.55 5.87 14.52
CA LEU A 400 -23.24 6.65 13.49
C LEU A 400 -22.50 6.65 12.15
N LEU A 401 -21.17 6.83 12.16
CA LEU A 401 -20.34 6.81 10.95
C LEU A 401 -20.38 5.45 10.24
N ILE A 402 -20.31 4.34 10.98
CA ILE A 402 -20.43 2.99 10.40
C ILE A 402 -21.78 2.82 9.70
N ALA A 403 -22.87 3.24 10.34
CA ALA A 403 -24.21 3.22 9.75
C ALA A 403 -24.29 4.12 8.50
N SER A 404 -23.71 5.33 8.57
CA SER A 404 -23.65 6.26 7.44
C SER A 404 -22.86 5.69 6.26
N PHE A 405 -21.67 5.10 6.48
CA PHE A 405 -20.88 4.51 5.40
C PHE A 405 -21.60 3.34 4.71
N ALA A 406 -22.27 2.46 5.48
CA ALA A 406 -23.09 1.39 4.90
C ALA A 406 -24.25 1.96 4.06
N LEU A 407 -24.92 3.00 4.55
CA LEU A 407 -25.99 3.68 3.82
C LEU A 407 -25.50 4.35 2.55
N TYR A 408 -24.31 4.97 2.57
CA TYR A 408 -23.67 5.61 1.42
C TYR A 408 -23.34 4.61 0.32
N ILE A 409 -22.80 3.45 0.69
CA ILE A 409 -22.54 2.34 -0.25
C ILE A 409 -23.85 1.89 -0.91
N ARG A 410 -24.91 1.71 -0.12
CA ARG A 410 -26.24 1.36 -0.66
C ARG A 410 -26.76 2.43 -1.62
N ARG A 411 -26.70 3.71 -1.25
CA ARG A 411 -27.20 4.81 -2.08
C ARG A 411 -26.44 4.89 -3.41
N ALA A 412 -25.12 4.76 -3.38
CA ALA A 412 -24.30 4.75 -4.60
C ALA A 412 -24.65 3.59 -5.52
N ALA A 413 -24.83 2.38 -4.98
CA ALA A 413 -25.28 1.23 -5.77
C ALA A 413 -26.71 1.43 -6.32
N SER A 414 -27.64 1.93 -5.51
CA SER A 414 -29.04 2.16 -5.89
C SER A 414 -29.17 3.21 -7.00
N ALA A 415 -28.37 4.29 -6.95
CA ALA A 415 -28.37 5.34 -7.96
C ALA A 415 -27.87 4.84 -9.33
N ALA A 416 -27.04 3.81 -9.34
CA ALA A 416 -26.56 3.14 -10.55
C ALA A 416 -27.41 1.91 -10.93
N SER A 417 -28.72 1.95 -10.65
CA SER A 417 -29.65 0.85 -10.93
C SER A 417 -29.25 -0.50 -10.31
N GLY A 418 -28.59 -0.46 -9.15
CA GLY A 418 -28.07 -1.63 -8.45
C GLY A 418 -26.67 -2.08 -8.87
N ASP A 419 -25.95 -1.33 -9.73
CA ASP A 419 -24.56 -1.64 -10.04
C ASP A 419 -23.63 -1.22 -8.90
N ILE A 420 -23.18 -2.21 -8.14
CA ILE A 420 -22.26 -2.03 -7.01
C ILE A 420 -20.91 -1.38 -7.40
N ARG A 421 -20.53 -1.41 -8.69
CA ARG A 421 -19.31 -0.75 -9.17
C ARG A 421 -19.31 0.74 -8.89
N ALA A 422 -20.49 1.37 -8.87
CA ALA A 422 -20.62 2.79 -8.54
C ALA A 422 -20.27 3.08 -7.06
N ALA A 423 -20.37 2.09 -6.17
CA ALA A 423 -20.01 2.24 -4.76
C ALA A 423 -18.52 1.95 -4.47
N VAL A 424 -17.78 1.32 -5.41
CA VAL A 424 -16.37 0.96 -5.21
C VAL A 424 -15.49 2.16 -4.83
N PRO A 425 -15.62 3.35 -5.43
CA PRO A 425 -14.85 4.53 -5.01
C PRO A 425 -15.09 4.96 -3.55
N LEU A 426 -16.25 4.62 -2.97
CA LEU A 426 -16.56 4.88 -1.56
C LEU A 426 -15.99 3.79 -0.64
N ILE A 427 -15.88 2.56 -1.15
CA ILE A 427 -15.38 1.40 -0.42
C ILE A 427 -13.85 1.38 -0.35
N ASP A 428 -13.16 1.82 -1.41
CA ASP A 428 -11.70 1.75 -1.49
C ASP A 428 -10.97 2.50 -0.37
N PRO A 429 -11.39 3.72 0.05
CA PRO A 429 -10.83 4.36 1.23
C PRO A 429 -11.03 3.55 2.52
N LEU A 430 -12.20 2.92 2.69
CA LEU A 430 -12.51 2.08 3.86
C LEU A 430 -11.58 0.88 3.93
N ARG A 431 -11.31 0.22 2.80
CA ARG A 431 -10.44 -0.97 2.74
C ARG A 431 -9.02 -0.73 3.27
N LYS A 432 -8.54 0.51 3.23
CA LYS A 432 -7.23 0.88 3.81
C LYS A 432 -7.25 0.81 5.35
N GLN A 433 -8.42 0.88 5.97
CA GLN A 433 -8.64 0.75 7.41
C GLN A 433 -9.46 -0.52 7.69
N ASN A 434 -8.79 -1.69 7.70
CA ASN A 434 -9.46 -3.00 7.70
C ASN A 434 -10.52 -3.16 8.81
N ALA A 435 -10.26 -2.70 10.03
CA ALA A 435 -11.23 -2.79 11.13
C ALA A 435 -12.53 -2.03 10.83
N VAL A 436 -12.43 -0.79 10.32
CA VAL A 436 -13.59 0.03 9.95
C VAL A 436 -14.35 -0.60 8.79
N PHE A 437 -13.63 -1.05 7.77
CA PHE A 437 -14.22 -1.72 6.62
C PHE A 437 -15.04 -2.96 7.03
N LEU A 438 -14.52 -3.80 7.93
CA LEU A 438 -15.24 -4.98 8.42
C LEU A 438 -16.51 -4.60 9.18
N SER A 439 -16.46 -3.56 10.03
CA SER A 439 -17.65 -3.07 10.72
C SER A 439 -18.70 -2.52 9.75
N VAL A 440 -18.28 -1.77 8.73
CA VAL A 440 -19.18 -1.25 7.69
C VAL A 440 -19.79 -2.39 6.87
N LEU A 441 -19.01 -3.41 6.52
CA LEU A 441 -19.49 -4.55 5.75
C LEU A 441 -20.49 -5.40 6.55
N LYS A 442 -20.24 -5.60 7.84
CA LYS A 442 -21.20 -6.25 8.76
C LYS A 442 -22.50 -5.45 8.83
N GLN A 443 -22.41 -4.14 9.06
CA GLN A 443 -23.57 -3.24 9.10
C GLN A 443 -24.35 -3.27 7.77
N LEU A 444 -23.65 -3.25 6.64
CA LEU A 444 -24.24 -3.34 5.31
C LEU A 444 -24.96 -4.67 5.12
N HIS A 445 -24.40 -5.78 5.58
CA HIS A 445 -25.04 -7.09 5.51
C HIS A 445 -26.31 -7.15 6.37
N GLU A 446 -26.26 -6.64 7.60
CA GLU A 446 -27.40 -6.63 8.54
C GLU A 446 -28.56 -5.75 8.05
N GLN A 447 -28.28 -4.58 7.49
CA GLN A 447 -29.31 -3.61 7.09
C GLN A 447 -29.71 -3.70 5.62
N HIS A 448 -28.77 -4.07 4.76
CA HIS A 448 -28.88 -3.99 3.30
C HIS A 448 -28.28 -5.23 2.62
N PRO A 449 -28.81 -6.43 2.91
CA PRO A 449 -28.20 -7.70 2.51
C PRO A 449 -27.95 -7.78 0.99
N GLN A 450 -28.92 -7.36 0.16
CA GLN A 450 -28.78 -7.37 -1.30
C GLN A 450 -27.53 -6.60 -1.80
N THR A 451 -27.22 -5.45 -1.20
CA THR A 451 -26.04 -4.65 -1.59
C THR A 451 -24.75 -5.33 -1.13
N ALA A 452 -24.74 -5.92 0.06
CA ALA A 452 -23.61 -6.71 0.54
C ALA A 452 -23.36 -7.94 -0.36
N GLU A 453 -24.42 -8.63 -0.79
CA GLU A 453 -24.36 -9.76 -1.71
C GLU A 453 -23.79 -9.35 -3.08
N GLN A 454 -24.27 -8.24 -3.64
CA GLN A 454 -23.75 -7.69 -4.90
C GLN A 454 -22.27 -7.35 -4.79
N TYR A 455 -21.83 -6.80 -3.65
CA TYR A 455 -20.42 -6.48 -3.43
C TYR A 455 -19.55 -7.74 -3.32
N ALA A 456 -20.01 -8.75 -2.58
CA ALA A 456 -19.32 -10.04 -2.50
C ALA A 456 -19.22 -10.71 -3.90
N ALA A 457 -20.32 -10.72 -4.66
CA ALA A 457 -20.35 -11.23 -6.02
C ALA A 457 -19.39 -10.46 -6.95
N TYR A 458 -19.34 -9.13 -6.84
CA TYR A 458 -18.40 -8.30 -7.60
C TYR A 458 -16.94 -8.69 -7.32
N ARG A 459 -16.58 -8.88 -6.05
CA ARG A 459 -15.21 -9.27 -5.67
C ARG A 459 -14.86 -10.69 -6.14
N ILE A 460 -15.77 -11.65 -5.94
CA ILE A 460 -15.61 -13.02 -6.44
C ILE A 460 -15.42 -13.00 -7.95
N ALA A 461 -16.26 -12.26 -8.67
CA ALA A 461 -16.19 -12.16 -10.13
C ALA A 461 -14.87 -11.54 -10.61
N ALA A 462 -14.29 -10.60 -9.86
CA ALA A 462 -13.05 -9.91 -10.20
C ALA A 462 -11.78 -10.79 -10.13
N SER A 463 -11.80 -11.91 -9.40
CA SER A 463 -10.64 -12.83 -9.33
C SER A 463 -10.31 -13.45 -10.69
N GLY A 464 -9.10 -13.25 -11.21
CA GLY A 464 -8.70 -13.69 -12.56
C GLY A 464 -8.21 -15.14 -12.60
N SER A 465 -7.65 -15.63 -11.50
CA SER A 465 -7.04 -16.95 -11.38
C SER A 465 -7.59 -17.75 -10.21
N MET A 466 -7.39 -19.08 -10.21
CA MET A 466 -7.80 -19.93 -9.08
C MET A 466 -7.09 -19.54 -7.78
N LYS A 467 -5.82 -19.09 -7.87
CA LYS A 467 -5.07 -18.61 -6.71
C LYS A 467 -5.72 -17.37 -6.09
N GLU A 468 -5.98 -16.34 -6.89
CA GLU A 468 -6.66 -15.11 -6.43
C GLU A 468 -8.04 -15.40 -5.86
N PHE A 469 -8.77 -16.34 -6.48
CA PHE A 469 -10.08 -16.77 -5.99
C PHE A 469 -10.00 -17.42 -4.61
N LEU A 470 -9.04 -18.33 -4.37
CA LEU A 470 -8.85 -18.93 -3.05
C LEU A 470 -8.41 -17.91 -1.99
N GLU A 471 -7.61 -16.91 -2.36
CA GLU A 471 -7.28 -15.78 -1.49
C GLU A 471 -8.52 -14.94 -1.13
N GLU A 472 -9.45 -14.75 -2.08
CA GLU A 472 -10.73 -14.10 -1.84
C GLU A 472 -11.61 -14.91 -0.87
N ILE A 473 -11.70 -16.24 -1.04
CA ILE A 473 -12.41 -17.11 -0.07
C ILE A 473 -11.78 -16.99 1.33
N LYS A 474 -10.45 -16.99 1.42
CA LYS A 474 -9.74 -16.80 2.69
C LYS A 474 -10.06 -15.46 3.33
N PHE A 475 -10.16 -14.39 2.53
CA PHE A 475 -10.58 -13.08 3.04
C PHE A 475 -11.97 -13.15 3.70
N TRP A 476 -12.96 -13.77 3.03
CA TRP A 476 -14.33 -13.87 3.56
C TRP A 476 -14.43 -14.77 4.79
N LEU A 477 -13.64 -15.84 4.87
CA LEU A 477 -13.55 -16.71 6.04
C LEU A 477 -13.14 -15.98 7.32
N VAL A 478 -12.22 -15.03 7.20
CA VAL A 478 -11.72 -14.22 8.33
C VAL A 478 -12.67 -13.07 8.65
N SER A 479 -13.33 -12.53 7.63
CA SER A 479 -14.09 -11.28 7.72
C SER A 479 -15.53 -11.48 8.17
N THR A 480 -16.22 -12.48 7.60
CA THR A 480 -17.66 -12.72 7.82
C THR A 480 -17.98 -14.17 7.47
N ASP A 481 -17.71 -15.09 8.39
CA ASP A 481 -17.93 -16.52 8.18
C ASP A 481 -19.40 -16.88 7.93
N ASP A 482 -20.34 -16.14 8.53
CA ASP A 482 -21.78 -16.29 8.28
C ASP A 482 -22.15 -16.13 6.81
N LEU A 483 -21.42 -15.29 6.06
CA LEU A 483 -21.69 -15.04 4.64
C LEU A 483 -21.45 -16.29 3.79
N LEU A 484 -20.47 -17.13 4.15
CA LEU A 484 -20.17 -18.37 3.41
C LEU A 484 -21.30 -19.40 3.51
N LEU A 485 -22.07 -19.33 4.60
CA LEU A 485 -23.21 -20.24 4.80
C LEU A 485 -24.42 -19.84 3.96
N GLN A 486 -24.47 -18.60 3.46
CA GLN A 486 -25.58 -18.09 2.67
C GLN A 486 -25.63 -18.69 1.26
N HIS A 487 -26.83 -19.07 0.82
CA HIS A 487 -27.06 -19.72 -0.48
C HIS A 487 -26.51 -18.93 -1.68
N PHE A 488 -26.62 -17.59 -1.67
CA PHE A 488 -26.10 -16.75 -2.76
C PHE A 488 -24.57 -16.89 -2.91
N PHE A 489 -23.84 -16.89 -1.78
CA PHE A 489 -22.39 -16.94 -1.78
C PHE A 489 -21.92 -18.29 -2.31
N ARG A 490 -22.56 -19.38 -1.86
CA ARG A 490 -22.29 -20.73 -2.38
C ARG A 490 -22.43 -20.77 -3.90
N ASN A 491 -23.51 -20.21 -4.44
CA ASN A 491 -23.75 -20.21 -5.89
C ASN A 491 -22.70 -19.41 -6.68
N GLU A 492 -22.29 -18.24 -6.20
CA GLU A 492 -21.24 -17.46 -6.88
C GLU A 492 -19.87 -18.13 -6.81
N VAL A 493 -19.55 -18.79 -5.69
CA VAL A 493 -18.33 -19.61 -5.53
C VAL A 493 -18.34 -20.81 -6.49
N LEU A 494 -19.45 -21.54 -6.58
CA LEU A 494 -19.61 -22.67 -7.50
C LEU A 494 -19.45 -22.22 -8.96
N LYS A 495 -20.20 -21.18 -9.36
CA LYS A 495 -20.14 -20.61 -10.71
C LYS A 495 -18.74 -20.13 -11.07
N LYS A 496 -18.03 -19.48 -10.14
CA LYS A 496 -16.66 -19.01 -10.36
C LYS A 496 -15.67 -20.17 -10.46
N THR A 497 -15.79 -21.18 -9.60
CA THR A 497 -14.98 -22.40 -9.64
C THR A 497 -15.09 -23.08 -11.00
N LYS A 498 -16.33 -23.33 -11.46
CA LYS A 498 -16.63 -23.89 -12.79
C LYS A 498 -15.97 -23.10 -13.91
N ARG A 499 -16.17 -21.78 -13.92
CA ARG A 499 -15.60 -20.89 -14.95
C ARG A 499 -14.07 -20.91 -14.98
N LEU A 500 -13.41 -20.88 -13.81
CA LEU A 500 -11.95 -20.88 -13.71
C LEU A 500 -11.36 -22.24 -14.12
N LEU A 501 -12.03 -23.35 -13.77
CA LEU A 501 -11.64 -24.69 -14.21
C LEU A 501 -11.76 -24.84 -15.74
N LYS A 502 -12.85 -24.38 -16.36
CA LYS A 502 -13.01 -24.40 -17.83
C LYS A 502 -11.97 -23.54 -18.55
N ALA A 503 -11.48 -22.47 -17.92
CA ALA A 503 -10.48 -21.58 -18.51
C ALA A 503 -9.06 -22.19 -18.52
N GLU A 504 -8.71 -23.01 -17.52
CA GLU A 504 -7.38 -23.62 -17.36
C GLU A 504 -7.26 -24.94 -18.14
N LYS A 505 -6.96 -24.87 -19.44
CA LYS A 505 -6.91 -26.06 -20.31
C LYS A 505 -5.73 -27.00 -20.06
N SER A 506 -4.53 -26.47 -19.85
CA SER A 506 -3.29 -27.29 -19.77
C SER A 506 -3.02 -27.87 -18.39
N ARG A 507 -3.49 -27.22 -17.32
CA ARG A 507 -3.27 -27.63 -15.93
C ARG A 507 -4.57 -27.97 -15.19
N ARG A 508 -5.66 -28.24 -15.94
CA ARG A 508 -7.00 -28.46 -15.38
C ARG A 508 -7.00 -29.45 -14.22
N MET A 509 -6.32 -30.59 -14.39
CA MET A 509 -6.29 -31.67 -13.40
C MET A 509 -5.54 -31.28 -12.13
N GLU A 510 -4.38 -30.65 -12.27
CA GLU A 510 -3.59 -30.15 -11.15
C GLU A 510 -4.37 -29.07 -10.37
N VAL A 511 -4.96 -28.11 -11.08
CA VAL A 511 -5.75 -27.02 -10.47
C VAL A 511 -6.97 -27.60 -9.75
N ALA A 512 -7.67 -28.55 -10.37
CA ALA A 512 -8.84 -29.18 -9.76
C ALA A 512 -8.46 -29.99 -8.50
N LYS A 513 -7.40 -30.80 -8.54
CA LYS A 513 -6.90 -31.53 -7.37
C LYS A 513 -6.53 -30.58 -6.23
N ASN A 514 -5.77 -29.53 -6.52
CA ASN A 514 -5.34 -28.58 -5.50
C ASN A 514 -6.54 -27.82 -4.90
N THR A 515 -7.51 -27.46 -5.73
CA THR A 515 -8.76 -26.79 -5.30
C THR A 515 -9.61 -27.74 -4.46
N TYR A 516 -9.73 -29.01 -4.86
CA TYR A 516 -10.43 -30.04 -4.13
C TYR A 516 -9.82 -30.22 -2.74
N ILE A 517 -8.50 -30.42 -2.65
CA ILE A 517 -7.76 -30.58 -1.39
C ILE A 517 -7.94 -29.35 -0.50
N TYR A 518 -7.97 -28.14 -1.08
CA TYR A 518 -8.21 -26.92 -0.31
C TYR A 518 -9.57 -26.96 0.40
N PHE A 519 -10.66 -27.28 -0.30
CA PHE A 519 -12.00 -27.35 0.29
C PHE A 519 -12.19 -28.58 1.17
N ASP A 520 -11.51 -29.69 0.89
CA ASP A 520 -11.55 -30.91 1.70
C ASP A 520 -10.99 -30.69 3.10
N ARG A 521 -9.86 -29.97 3.19
CA ARG A 521 -9.21 -29.66 4.46
C ARG A 521 -9.75 -28.40 5.14
N LEU A 522 -10.63 -27.65 4.49
CA LEU A 522 -11.07 -26.35 4.98
C LEU A 522 -11.81 -26.43 6.34
N PRO A 523 -12.80 -27.33 6.53
CA PRO A 523 -13.53 -27.42 7.81
C PRO A 523 -12.61 -27.76 8.98
N GLU A 524 -11.70 -28.72 8.79
CA GLU A 524 -10.72 -29.14 9.80
C GLU A 524 -9.70 -28.04 10.11
N ARG A 525 -9.15 -27.38 9.07
CA ARG A 525 -8.14 -26.32 9.22
C ARG A 525 -8.67 -25.12 10.00
N GLU A 526 -9.92 -24.73 9.75
CA GLU A 526 -10.55 -23.59 10.43
C GLU A 526 -11.26 -24.00 11.73
N GLY A 527 -11.35 -25.30 12.05
CA GLY A 527 -12.07 -25.81 13.21
C GLY A 527 -13.59 -25.55 13.16
N LYS A 528 -14.18 -25.49 11.96
CA LYS A 528 -15.56 -25.07 11.71
C LYS A 528 -16.34 -26.13 10.91
N PRO A 529 -16.97 -27.11 11.59
CA PRO A 529 -17.69 -28.21 10.93
C PRO A 529 -18.92 -27.74 10.14
N GLN A 530 -19.47 -26.56 10.47
CA GLN A 530 -20.58 -25.95 9.72
C GLN A 530 -20.28 -25.67 8.23
N PHE A 531 -19.01 -25.71 7.82
CA PHE A 531 -18.62 -25.57 6.42
C PHE A 531 -18.61 -26.88 5.63
N GLU A 532 -18.82 -28.04 6.28
CA GLU A 532 -18.79 -29.34 5.61
C GLU A 532 -19.73 -29.40 4.41
N ASP A 533 -20.99 -29.00 4.58
CA ASP A 533 -21.98 -29.01 3.49
C ASP A 533 -21.58 -28.09 2.32
N PHE A 534 -21.07 -26.90 2.64
CA PHE A 534 -20.59 -25.94 1.63
C PHE A 534 -19.40 -26.51 0.85
N CYS A 535 -18.42 -27.07 1.56
CA CYS A 535 -17.25 -27.68 0.95
C CYS A 535 -17.63 -28.92 0.13
N MET A 536 -18.58 -29.73 0.61
CA MET A 536 -19.06 -30.92 -0.09
C MET A 536 -19.66 -30.55 -1.45
N GLN A 537 -20.50 -29.51 -1.51
CA GLN A 537 -21.08 -29.04 -2.77
C GLN A 537 -20.02 -28.59 -3.77
N ILE A 538 -18.99 -27.87 -3.31
CA ILE A 538 -17.89 -27.42 -4.19
C ILE A 538 -17.03 -28.59 -4.65
N LYS A 539 -16.70 -29.53 -3.75
CA LYS A 539 -15.96 -30.74 -4.09
C LYS A 539 -16.68 -31.57 -5.15
N LEU A 540 -17.99 -31.78 -4.98
CA LEU A 540 -18.84 -32.46 -5.94
C LEU A 540 -18.84 -31.75 -7.29
N GLU A 541 -19.03 -30.43 -7.32
CA GLU A 541 -19.04 -29.66 -8.56
C GLU A 541 -17.68 -29.72 -9.28
N ILE A 542 -16.55 -29.68 -8.57
CA ILE A 542 -15.21 -29.85 -9.15
C ILE A 542 -15.09 -31.21 -9.86
N GLN A 543 -15.58 -32.28 -9.23
CA GLN A 543 -15.52 -33.63 -9.79
C GLN A 543 -16.43 -33.78 -11.02
N LEU A 544 -17.69 -33.32 -10.93
CA LEU A 544 -18.64 -33.35 -12.06
C LEU A 544 -18.11 -32.54 -13.24
N GLU A 545 -17.60 -31.35 -12.97
CA GLU A 545 -17.03 -30.45 -13.96
C GLU A 545 -15.78 -31.04 -14.64
N LEU A 546 -14.97 -31.83 -13.94
CA LEU A 546 -13.86 -32.55 -14.56
C LEU A 546 -14.36 -33.68 -15.46
N LEU A 547 -15.36 -34.45 -15.01
CA LEU A 547 -15.89 -35.61 -15.76
C LEU A 547 -16.63 -35.19 -17.04
N GLU A 548 -17.31 -34.04 -17.05
CA GLU A 548 -18.09 -33.53 -18.19
C GLU A 548 -17.29 -33.51 -19.51
N ASP A 549 -16.02 -33.09 -19.45
CA ASP A 549 -15.15 -32.95 -20.63
C ASP A 549 -13.99 -33.96 -20.68
N LEU A 550 -13.96 -34.94 -19.79
CA LEU A 550 -12.82 -35.83 -19.66
C LEU A 550 -12.77 -36.83 -20.82
N THR A 551 -11.66 -36.85 -21.56
CA THR A 551 -11.45 -37.81 -22.64
C THR A 551 -10.38 -38.82 -22.23
N PRO A 552 -10.76 -40.06 -21.83
CA PRO A 552 -9.81 -41.04 -21.30
C PRO A 552 -8.62 -41.31 -22.23
N THR A 553 -8.85 -41.34 -23.54
CA THR A 553 -7.82 -41.60 -24.55
C THR A 553 -6.75 -40.51 -24.60
N GLY A 554 -7.02 -39.28 -24.11
CA GLY A 554 -6.08 -38.16 -24.10
C GLY A 554 -5.16 -38.12 -22.89
N LEU A 555 -5.45 -38.89 -21.83
CA LEU A 555 -4.78 -38.78 -20.54
C LEU A 555 -3.37 -39.39 -20.54
N SER A 556 -2.43 -38.71 -19.90
CA SER A 556 -1.08 -39.22 -19.62
C SER A 556 -1.02 -40.02 -18.32
N TYR A 557 0.14 -40.62 -18.02
CA TYR A 557 0.37 -41.34 -16.75
C TYR A 557 0.21 -40.40 -15.55
N GLU A 558 0.76 -39.19 -15.64
CA GLU A 558 0.65 -38.20 -14.56
C GLU A 558 -0.77 -37.69 -14.38
N ASP A 559 -1.52 -37.45 -15.47
CA ASP A 559 -2.91 -37.00 -15.38
C ASP A 559 -3.77 -38.01 -14.61
N LEU A 560 -3.60 -39.31 -14.89
CA LEU A 560 -4.33 -40.37 -14.20
C LEU A 560 -3.99 -40.44 -12.70
N LEU A 561 -2.74 -40.15 -12.32
CA LEU A 561 -2.35 -40.05 -10.91
C LEU A 561 -2.92 -38.80 -10.22
N GLN A 562 -3.11 -37.69 -10.94
CA GLN A 562 -3.75 -36.50 -10.36
C GLN A 562 -5.24 -36.70 -10.07
N LEU A 563 -5.89 -37.69 -10.69
CA LEU A 563 -7.32 -37.99 -10.49
C LEU A 563 -7.61 -38.86 -9.26
N GLU A 564 -6.61 -39.21 -8.45
CA GLU A 564 -6.77 -40.02 -7.23
C GLU A 564 -7.97 -39.60 -6.36
N PHE A 565 -8.13 -38.29 -6.14
CA PHE A 565 -9.16 -37.72 -5.26
C PHE A 565 -10.61 -37.98 -5.70
N MET A 566 -10.84 -38.41 -6.96
CA MET A 566 -12.17 -38.83 -7.44
C MET A 566 -12.28 -40.34 -7.68
N LEU A 567 -11.16 -41.02 -7.89
CA LEU A 567 -11.14 -42.40 -8.37
C LEU A 567 -11.04 -43.42 -7.24
N ASP A 568 -10.49 -43.07 -6.07
CA ASP A 568 -10.30 -44.06 -5.02
C ASP A 568 -10.35 -43.55 -3.56
N PRO A 569 -11.40 -43.94 -2.80
CA PRO A 569 -12.67 -44.48 -3.28
C PRO A 569 -13.51 -43.36 -3.94
N PRO A 570 -14.31 -43.68 -4.98
CA PRO A 570 -15.27 -42.72 -5.50
C PRO A 570 -16.30 -42.38 -4.42
N GLN A 571 -16.55 -41.09 -4.22
CA GLN A 571 -17.47 -40.62 -3.18
C GLN A 571 -18.91 -41.03 -3.49
N PRO A 572 -19.70 -41.48 -2.50
CA PRO A 572 -21.09 -41.83 -2.71
C PRO A 572 -21.88 -40.71 -3.38
N GLU A 573 -21.70 -39.47 -2.96
CA GLU A 573 -22.38 -38.29 -3.48
C GLU A 573 -22.10 -38.09 -4.98
N LEU A 574 -20.84 -38.29 -5.41
CA LEU A 574 -20.48 -38.28 -6.82
C LEU A 574 -21.30 -39.30 -7.60
N LEU A 575 -21.33 -40.56 -7.14
CA LEU A 575 -22.01 -41.66 -7.81
C LEU A 575 -23.52 -41.45 -8.00
N HIS A 576 -24.18 -40.74 -7.08
CA HIS A 576 -25.61 -40.43 -7.18
C HIS A 576 -25.93 -39.39 -8.26
N ASN A 577 -24.94 -38.57 -8.64
CA ASN A 577 -25.11 -37.45 -9.56
C ASN A 577 -24.62 -37.75 -10.99
N LEU A 578 -24.00 -38.91 -11.23
CA LEU A 578 -23.52 -39.29 -12.56
C LEU A 578 -24.63 -39.82 -13.47
N ASN A 579 -24.58 -39.43 -14.73
CA ASN A 579 -25.31 -40.13 -15.78
C ASN A 579 -24.63 -41.47 -16.14
N SER A 580 -25.28 -42.29 -16.97
CA SER A 580 -24.76 -43.62 -17.33
C SER A 580 -23.39 -43.57 -18.03
N GLY A 581 -23.15 -42.57 -18.87
CA GLY A 581 -21.88 -42.42 -19.60
C GLY A 581 -20.73 -41.94 -18.71
N GLU A 582 -21.00 -40.98 -17.82
CA GLU A 582 -20.03 -40.50 -16.82
C GLU A 582 -19.67 -41.62 -15.84
N ARG A 583 -20.64 -42.43 -15.44
CA ARG A 583 -20.40 -43.58 -14.57
C ARG A 583 -19.52 -44.64 -15.23
N MET A 584 -19.77 -44.97 -16.50
CA MET A 584 -18.89 -45.86 -17.27
C MET A 584 -17.47 -45.30 -17.36
N THR A 585 -17.35 -43.98 -17.58
CA THR A 585 -16.04 -43.31 -17.65
C THR A 585 -15.31 -43.37 -16.31
N LEU A 586 -16.01 -43.10 -15.20
CA LEU A 586 -15.45 -43.20 -13.86
C LEU A 586 -15.00 -44.62 -13.52
N ASP A 587 -15.81 -45.63 -13.83
CA ASP A 587 -15.49 -47.04 -13.59
C ASP A 587 -14.25 -47.47 -14.38
N LEU A 588 -14.17 -47.08 -15.66
CA LEU A 588 -13.01 -47.32 -16.52
C LEU A 588 -11.75 -46.68 -15.93
N LEU A 589 -11.80 -45.41 -15.57
CA LEU A 589 -10.65 -44.69 -15.02
C LEU A 589 -10.24 -45.23 -13.65
N THR A 590 -11.20 -45.64 -12.83
CA THR A 590 -10.96 -46.28 -11.53
C THR A 590 -10.20 -47.59 -11.71
N ALA A 591 -10.60 -48.43 -12.67
CA ALA A 591 -9.90 -49.68 -12.97
C ALA A 591 -8.47 -49.41 -13.47
N VAL A 592 -8.30 -48.45 -14.38
CA VAL A 592 -6.97 -48.05 -14.88
C VAL A 592 -6.09 -47.52 -13.75
N TYR A 593 -6.59 -46.59 -12.93
CA TYR A 593 -5.86 -46.02 -11.80
C TYR A 593 -5.42 -47.08 -10.79
N ARG A 594 -6.30 -48.03 -10.47
CA ARG A 594 -5.97 -49.16 -9.57
C ARG A 594 -4.88 -50.06 -10.13
N VAL A 595 -4.85 -50.28 -11.44
CA VAL A 595 -3.74 -51.00 -12.09
C VAL A 595 -2.44 -50.19 -12.01
N LEU A 596 -2.49 -48.87 -12.27
CA LEU A 596 -1.30 -48.02 -12.22
C LEU A 596 -0.71 -47.91 -10.80
N THR A 597 -1.56 -48.01 -9.77
CA THR A 597 -1.19 -47.95 -8.35
C THR A 597 -1.15 -49.32 -7.66
N LEU A 598 -0.94 -50.40 -8.43
CA LEU A 598 -0.94 -51.79 -7.96
C LEU A 598 -0.06 -52.04 -6.71
N GLU A 599 1.09 -51.37 -6.61
CA GLU A 599 2.03 -51.52 -5.48
C GLU A 599 1.43 -51.13 -4.12
N GLN A 600 0.41 -50.27 -4.12
CA GLN A 600 -0.25 -49.77 -2.92
C GLN A 600 -1.46 -50.62 -2.51
N ARG A 601 -1.75 -51.71 -3.23
CA ARG A 601 -3.05 -52.39 -3.19
C ARG A 601 -2.91 -53.91 -3.24
N LYS A 602 -3.98 -54.61 -2.84
CA LYS A 602 -4.06 -56.06 -3.03
C LYS A 602 -4.41 -56.37 -4.50
N PRO A 603 -3.78 -57.37 -5.12
CA PRO A 603 -4.12 -57.79 -6.49
C PRO A 603 -5.62 -58.12 -6.69
N SER A 604 -6.30 -58.60 -5.64
CA SER A 604 -7.74 -58.87 -5.64
C SER A 604 -8.58 -57.63 -5.94
N ASP A 605 -8.17 -56.47 -5.47
CA ASP A 605 -8.95 -55.22 -5.59
C ASP A 605 -8.87 -54.66 -7.02
N VAL A 606 -7.74 -54.93 -7.68
CA VAL A 606 -7.52 -54.61 -9.09
C VAL A 606 -8.34 -55.54 -9.99
N VAL A 607 -8.33 -56.84 -9.71
CA VAL A 607 -9.15 -57.84 -10.43
C VAL A 607 -10.64 -57.49 -10.30
N ALA A 608 -11.11 -57.21 -9.09
CA ALA A 608 -12.52 -56.85 -8.85
C ALA A 608 -12.93 -55.55 -9.57
N ALA A 609 -12.01 -54.60 -9.78
CA ALA A 609 -12.29 -53.39 -10.54
C ALA A 609 -12.39 -53.66 -12.05
N ILE A 610 -11.51 -54.52 -12.58
CA ILE A 610 -11.50 -54.93 -13.99
C ILE A 610 -12.75 -55.76 -14.34
N GLU A 611 -13.17 -56.66 -13.45
CA GLU A 611 -14.35 -57.53 -13.65
C GLU A 611 -15.68 -56.77 -13.70
N ARG A 612 -15.73 -55.55 -13.11
CA ARG A 612 -16.91 -54.69 -13.19
C ARG A 612 -17.08 -54.05 -14.57
N LEU A 613 -16.05 -54.05 -15.41
CA LEU A 613 -16.10 -53.46 -16.74
C LEU A 613 -16.79 -54.40 -17.73
N GLY A 614 -17.67 -53.84 -18.57
CA GLY A 614 -18.18 -54.57 -19.74
C GLY A 614 -17.08 -54.80 -20.78
N PRO A 615 -17.30 -55.70 -21.78
CA PRO A 615 -16.27 -56.05 -22.77
C PRO A 615 -15.66 -54.86 -23.52
N LEU A 616 -16.48 -53.87 -23.88
CA LEU A 616 -16.04 -52.66 -24.60
C LEU A 616 -15.22 -51.73 -23.69
N ASP A 617 -15.63 -51.56 -22.43
CA ASP A 617 -14.93 -50.67 -21.49
C ASP A 617 -13.63 -51.30 -21.00
N LEU A 618 -13.58 -52.63 -20.90
CA LEU A 618 -12.35 -53.37 -20.66
C LEU A 618 -11.35 -53.15 -21.80
N GLU A 619 -11.78 -53.26 -23.05
CA GLU A 619 -10.92 -53.01 -24.21
C GLU A 619 -10.35 -51.58 -24.17
N ARG A 620 -11.20 -50.59 -23.90
CA ARG A 620 -10.77 -49.19 -23.74
C ARG A 620 -9.79 -48.99 -22.57
N ALA A 621 -10.05 -49.61 -21.42
CA ALA A 621 -9.15 -49.56 -20.27
C ALA A 621 -7.78 -50.16 -20.60
N GLN A 622 -7.77 -51.29 -21.32
CA GLN A 622 -6.55 -51.95 -21.76
C GLN A 622 -5.77 -51.14 -22.80
N GLU A 623 -6.45 -50.51 -23.76
CA GLU A 623 -5.82 -49.59 -24.71
C GLU A 623 -5.22 -48.38 -24.01
N LEU A 624 -5.93 -47.80 -23.04
CA LEU A 624 -5.41 -46.70 -22.24
C LEU A 624 -4.17 -47.14 -21.45
N LEU A 625 -4.20 -48.29 -20.76
CA LEU A 625 -3.03 -48.83 -20.07
C LEU A 625 -1.84 -49.06 -21.02
N LYS A 626 -2.08 -49.66 -22.20
CA LYS A 626 -1.03 -49.88 -23.22
C LYS A 626 -0.43 -48.57 -23.72
N LYS A 627 -1.25 -47.53 -23.91
CA LYS A 627 -0.77 -46.21 -24.32
C LYS A 627 0.06 -45.58 -23.20
N THR A 628 -0.50 -45.51 -22.00
CA THR A 628 0.06 -44.82 -20.84
C THR A 628 1.34 -45.46 -20.33
N LEU A 629 1.51 -46.77 -20.49
CA LEU A 629 2.72 -47.51 -20.08
C LEU A 629 3.76 -47.66 -21.21
N SER A 630 3.48 -47.16 -22.42
CA SER A 630 4.28 -47.47 -23.62
C SER A 630 5.73 -47.00 -23.58
N ASP A 631 6.02 -45.92 -22.89
CA ASP A 631 7.34 -45.32 -22.66
C ASP A 631 7.96 -45.72 -21.31
N LYS A 632 7.24 -46.50 -20.51
CA LYS A 632 7.62 -46.89 -19.13
C LYS A 632 7.79 -48.40 -18.98
N VAL A 633 8.02 -49.14 -20.06
CA VAL A 633 8.16 -50.60 -20.02
C VAL A 633 9.48 -51.00 -19.34
N GLY A 634 9.39 -51.59 -18.15
CA GLY A 634 10.53 -52.05 -17.35
C GLY A 634 10.09 -52.79 -16.09
N PRO A 635 11.04 -53.28 -15.26
CA PRO A 635 10.74 -54.15 -14.10
C PRO A 635 9.63 -53.65 -13.18
N GLU A 636 9.55 -52.35 -12.92
CA GLU A 636 8.54 -51.76 -12.03
C GLU A 636 7.13 -51.72 -12.62
N THR A 637 6.99 -51.80 -13.93
CA THR A 637 5.68 -51.75 -14.62
C THR A 637 5.25 -53.08 -15.19
N PHE A 638 6.09 -54.12 -15.18
CA PHE A 638 5.76 -55.43 -15.71
C PHE A 638 4.46 -56.00 -15.12
N GLY A 639 4.27 -55.83 -13.81
CA GLY A 639 3.03 -56.24 -13.15
C GLY A 639 1.81 -55.45 -13.62
N LYS A 640 1.96 -54.17 -13.96
CA LYS A 640 0.91 -53.29 -14.46
C LYS A 640 0.56 -53.63 -15.92
N ILE A 641 1.59 -53.93 -16.73
CA ILE A 641 1.48 -54.34 -18.13
C ILE A 641 0.67 -55.63 -18.26
N ALA A 642 0.85 -56.60 -17.36
CA ALA A 642 0.11 -57.86 -17.42
C ALA A 642 -1.42 -57.64 -17.43
N TYR A 643 -1.92 -56.71 -16.62
CA TYR A 643 -3.36 -56.39 -16.55
C TYR A 643 -3.91 -55.73 -17.82
N ALA A 644 -3.06 -55.08 -18.62
CA ALA A 644 -3.45 -54.52 -19.93
C ALA A 644 -3.77 -55.59 -20.99
N PHE A 645 -3.52 -56.87 -20.69
CA PHE A 645 -3.83 -58.02 -21.55
C PHE A 645 -4.69 -59.06 -20.84
N SER A 646 -5.41 -58.66 -19.79
CA SER A 646 -6.35 -59.53 -19.08
C SER A 646 -7.52 -59.99 -19.97
N ARG A 647 -8.14 -61.12 -19.61
CA ARG A 647 -9.33 -61.68 -20.27
C ARG A 647 -10.39 -61.96 -19.21
N PRO A 648 -11.63 -61.44 -19.36
CA PRO A 648 -12.66 -61.57 -18.35
C PRO A 648 -13.28 -62.98 -18.31
N ASP A 649 -13.20 -63.76 -19.40
CA ASP A 649 -13.92 -65.04 -19.56
C ASP A 649 -13.09 -66.33 -19.35
N ALA A 650 -11.94 -66.27 -18.68
CA ALA A 650 -11.18 -67.49 -18.36
C ALA A 650 -11.68 -68.16 -17.08
N GLY A 651 -12.93 -68.63 -17.11
CA GLY A 651 -13.59 -69.28 -15.97
C GLY A 651 -12.88 -70.56 -15.47
N ILE A 652 -12.82 -70.64 -14.14
CA ILE A 652 -12.76 -71.86 -13.29
C ILE A 652 -11.60 -72.83 -13.58
N ARG A 653 -10.48 -72.67 -12.85
CA ARG A 653 -9.64 -73.81 -12.45
C ARG A 653 -10.13 -74.30 -11.09
N GLY A 654 -10.48 -75.58 -11.00
CA GLY A 654 -11.03 -76.19 -9.78
C GLY A 654 -10.13 -75.96 -8.57
N GLY A 655 -10.66 -75.24 -7.57
CA GLY A 655 -9.99 -74.99 -6.30
C GLY A 655 -10.09 -73.53 -5.80
N GLY A 656 -11.30 -73.01 -5.58
CA GLY A 656 -11.56 -71.92 -4.63
C GLY A 656 -10.91 -70.53 -4.85
N GLY A 657 -10.28 -70.25 -5.98
CA GLY A 657 -9.74 -68.92 -6.31
C GLY A 657 -9.90 -68.60 -7.79
N TYR A 658 -10.43 -67.42 -8.10
CA TYR A 658 -10.54 -66.91 -9.47
C TYR A 658 -9.17 -66.37 -9.92
N GLU A 659 -8.62 -66.90 -11.03
CA GLU A 659 -7.43 -66.35 -11.70
C GLU A 659 -7.85 -65.76 -13.06
N ALA A 660 -7.54 -64.48 -13.30
CA ALA A 660 -7.79 -63.84 -14.59
C ALA A 660 -6.92 -64.51 -15.69
N GLY A 661 -7.50 -64.78 -16.85
CA GLY A 661 -6.74 -65.23 -18.03
C GLY A 661 -6.02 -64.07 -18.70
N TYR A 662 -4.97 -64.34 -19.49
CA TYR A 662 -4.20 -63.30 -20.18
C TYR A 662 -3.93 -63.63 -21.65
N ASP A 663 -3.90 -62.61 -22.50
CA ASP A 663 -3.42 -62.71 -23.88
C ASP A 663 -1.89 -62.61 -23.94
N PHE A 664 -1.24 -63.74 -23.64
CA PHE A 664 0.21 -63.81 -23.54
C PHE A 664 0.95 -63.52 -24.86
N ASP A 665 0.37 -63.88 -26.01
CA ASP A 665 1.00 -63.61 -27.31
C ASP A 665 1.09 -62.11 -27.58
N ARG A 666 -0.03 -61.39 -27.46
CA ARG A 666 -0.06 -59.92 -27.65
C ARG A 666 0.74 -59.18 -26.59
N MET A 667 0.80 -59.71 -25.37
CA MET A 667 1.59 -59.14 -24.28
C MET A 667 3.10 -59.18 -24.58
N LEU A 668 3.63 -60.34 -24.98
CA LEU A 668 5.04 -60.48 -25.33
C LEU A 668 5.39 -59.65 -26.57
N GLU A 669 4.51 -59.60 -27.57
CA GLU A 669 4.68 -58.75 -28.75
C GLU A 669 4.73 -57.26 -28.37
N TYR A 670 3.83 -56.80 -27.49
CA TYR A 670 3.84 -55.42 -27.01
C TYR A 670 5.14 -55.05 -26.30
N VAL A 671 5.60 -55.87 -25.34
CA VAL A 671 6.86 -55.61 -24.63
C VAL A 671 8.01 -55.58 -25.64
N ALA A 672 8.11 -56.56 -26.53
CA ALA A 672 9.19 -56.64 -27.50
C ALA A 672 9.23 -55.47 -28.50
N VAL A 673 8.06 -55.00 -28.96
CA VAL A 673 7.96 -53.85 -29.88
C VAL A 673 8.36 -52.56 -29.16
N ARG A 674 7.96 -52.38 -27.89
CA ARG A 674 8.24 -51.17 -27.12
C ARG A 674 9.67 -51.10 -26.59
N THR A 675 10.32 -52.24 -26.41
CA THR A 675 11.70 -52.32 -25.89
C THR A 675 12.70 -52.77 -26.97
N ARG A 676 12.38 -52.51 -28.25
CA ARG A 676 13.20 -52.97 -29.39
C ARG A 676 14.64 -52.48 -29.28
N GLY A 677 15.59 -53.40 -29.37
CA GLY A 677 17.03 -53.09 -29.27
C GLY A 677 17.57 -53.06 -27.83
N THR A 678 16.78 -53.45 -26.85
CA THR A 678 17.19 -53.63 -25.45
C THR A 678 16.95 -55.08 -25.00
N ASP A 679 17.56 -55.48 -23.89
CA ASP A 679 17.38 -56.82 -23.31
C ASP A 679 16.13 -56.94 -22.42
N THR A 680 15.31 -55.88 -22.30
CA THR A 680 14.16 -55.79 -21.37
C THR A 680 13.08 -56.85 -21.62
N ILE A 681 12.93 -57.35 -22.86
CA ILE A 681 12.01 -58.46 -23.14
C ILE A 681 12.45 -59.75 -22.44
N TYR A 682 13.75 -59.97 -22.29
CA TYR A 682 14.28 -61.11 -21.56
C TYR A 682 14.14 -60.91 -20.06
N GLU A 683 14.37 -59.69 -19.56
CA GLU A 683 14.08 -59.31 -18.17
C GLU A 683 12.61 -59.54 -17.81
N PHE A 684 11.67 -59.23 -18.72
CA PHE A 684 10.26 -59.53 -18.56
C PHE A 684 10.00 -61.04 -18.42
N MET A 685 10.66 -61.86 -19.24
CA MET A 685 10.55 -63.33 -19.16
C MET A 685 11.18 -63.93 -17.90
N LEU A 686 12.23 -63.29 -17.35
CA LEU A 686 12.83 -63.67 -16.08
C LEU A 686 11.92 -63.30 -14.90
N TRP A 687 11.40 -62.08 -14.91
CA TRP A 687 10.45 -61.60 -13.91
C TRP A 687 9.18 -62.47 -13.90
N SER A 688 8.63 -62.80 -15.06
CA SER A 688 7.42 -63.62 -15.17
C SER A 688 7.59 -65.03 -14.59
N ALA A 689 8.82 -65.55 -14.53
CA ALA A 689 9.11 -66.85 -13.92
C ALA A 689 8.90 -66.88 -12.39
N GLY A 690 8.90 -65.72 -11.74
CA GLY A 690 8.62 -65.54 -10.32
C GLY A 690 7.20 -65.05 -10.02
N ASP A 691 6.36 -64.83 -11.04
CA ASP A 691 5.02 -64.27 -10.88
C ASP A 691 3.94 -65.33 -11.09
N SER A 692 2.98 -65.38 -10.16
CA SER A 692 1.94 -66.42 -10.15
C SER A 692 1.02 -66.36 -11.38
N ARG A 693 0.88 -65.20 -12.03
CA ARG A 693 0.02 -65.03 -13.23
C ARG A 693 0.49 -65.80 -14.46
N PHE A 694 1.76 -66.18 -14.48
CA PHE A 694 2.39 -66.93 -15.58
C PHE A 694 2.66 -68.39 -15.21
N SER A 695 2.32 -68.76 -13.98
CA SER A 695 2.50 -70.10 -13.43
C SER A 695 1.23 -70.94 -13.61
N GLY A 696 1.40 -72.25 -13.75
CA GLY A 696 0.28 -73.21 -13.85
C GLY A 696 0.47 -74.38 -12.90
N GLY A 697 -0.51 -75.29 -12.84
CA GLY A 697 -0.45 -76.47 -11.96
C GLY A 697 0.77 -77.39 -12.14
N SER A 698 1.51 -77.26 -13.24
CA SER A 698 2.77 -77.99 -13.53
C SER A 698 4.00 -77.09 -13.68
N GLY A 699 3.96 -75.84 -13.20
CA GLY A 699 5.08 -74.89 -13.23
C GLY A 699 4.82 -73.67 -14.11
N ILE A 700 4.86 -73.82 -15.44
CA ILE A 700 4.57 -72.73 -16.40
C ILE A 700 3.16 -72.88 -16.98
N ASP A 701 2.43 -71.78 -17.17
CA ASP A 701 1.14 -71.82 -17.86
C ASP A 701 1.29 -72.33 -19.31
N ILE A 702 0.37 -73.20 -19.74
CA ILE A 702 0.45 -73.88 -21.04
C ILE A 702 0.37 -72.86 -22.18
N HIS A 703 -0.47 -71.84 -22.06
CA HIS A 703 -0.63 -70.81 -23.07
C HIS A 703 0.57 -69.85 -23.07
N TYR A 704 1.10 -69.52 -21.88
CA TYR A 704 2.32 -68.71 -21.78
C TYR A 704 3.54 -69.42 -22.38
N ARG A 705 3.73 -70.73 -22.10
CA ARG A 705 4.79 -71.56 -22.70
C ARG A 705 4.72 -71.54 -24.23
N ALA A 706 3.52 -71.65 -24.79
CA ALA A 706 3.32 -71.58 -26.24
C ALA A 706 3.67 -70.19 -26.81
N ALA A 707 3.28 -69.12 -26.12
CA ALA A 707 3.58 -67.74 -26.52
C ALA A 707 5.09 -67.44 -26.47
N VAL A 708 5.80 -67.84 -25.41
CA VAL A 708 7.26 -67.70 -25.31
C VAL A 708 7.96 -68.45 -26.44
N THR A 709 7.55 -69.69 -26.73
CA THR A 709 8.13 -70.47 -27.84
C THR A 709 7.92 -69.76 -29.19
N ARG A 710 6.68 -69.31 -29.47
CA ARG A 710 6.35 -68.57 -30.69
C ARG A 710 7.13 -67.26 -30.83
N TYR A 711 7.35 -66.55 -29.72
CA TYR A 711 8.13 -65.32 -29.71
C TYR A 711 9.56 -65.57 -30.23
N PHE A 712 10.26 -66.56 -29.67
CA PHE A 712 11.62 -66.90 -30.12
C PHE A 712 11.67 -67.42 -31.55
N ASP A 713 10.64 -68.15 -32.00
CA ASP A 713 10.57 -68.61 -33.40
C ASP A 713 10.39 -67.44 -34.39
N ARG A 714 9.61 -66.42 -34.03
CA ARG A 714 9.24 -65.31 -34.92
C ARG A 714 10.17 -64.09 -34.85
N HIS A 715 10.57 -63.68 -33.64
CA HIS A 715 11.21 -62.39 -33.41
C HIS A 715 12.71 -62.50 -33.10
N ASP A 716 13.15 -63.57 -32.42
CA ASP A 716 14.57 -63.75 -32.12
C ASP A 716 15.02 -65.23 -32.17
N SER A 717 15.12 -65.75 -33.39
CA SER A 717 15.57 -67.13 -33.67
C SER A 717 17.06 -67.37 -33.38
N THR A 718 17.78 -66.33 -32.95
CA THR A 718 19.22 -66.37 -32.68
C THR A 718 19.60 -65.97 -31.25
N ALA A 719 18.64 -65.65 -30.39
CA ALA A 719 18.85 -65.17 -29.02
C ALA A 719 19.88 -66.01 -28.24
N PHE A 720 19.79 -67.34 -28.33
CA PHE A 720 20.68 -68.25 -27.59
C PHE A 720 22.10 -68.36 -28.17
N LYS A 721 22.42 -67.69 -29.29
CA LYS A 721 23.79 -67.52 -29.78
C LYS A 721 24.53 -66.41 -29.02
N ASN A 722 23.82 -65.44 -28.46
CA ASN A 722 24.39 -64.39 -27.61
C ASN A 722 24.68 -64.98 -26.21
N LYS A 723 25.95 -64.99 -25.80
CA LYS A 723 26.40 -65.65 -24.56
C LYS A 723 25.74 -65.02 -23.31
N PRO A 724 25.76 -63.69 -23.10
CA PRO A 724 25.00 -63.01 -22.04
C PRO A 724 23.52 -63.40 -21.94
N ILE A 725 22.76 -63.33 -23.05
CA ILE A 725 21.32 -63.63 -23.07
C ILE A 725 21.06 -65.11 -22.72
N LYS A 726 21.89 -66.00 -23.27
CA LYS A 726 21.84 -67.44 -22.97
C LYS A 726 22.11 -67.74 -21.51
N GLU A 727 23.11 -67.10 -20.89
CA GLU A 727 23.41 -67.28 -19.46
C GLU A 727 22.27 -66.74 -18.60
N MET A 728 21.73 -65.57 -18.96
CA MET A 728 20.62 -64.93 -18.27
C MET A 728 19.35 -65.81 -18.28
N LEU A 729 18.84 -66.22 -19.45
CA LEU A 729 17.61 -67.04 -19.56
C LEU A 729 17.75 -68.46 -18.99
N LEU A 730 18.96 -69.03 -18.95
CA LEU A 730 19.19 -70.36 -18.36
C LEU A 730 19.44 -70.30 -16.85
N SER A 731 19.64 -69.11 -16.28
CA SER A 731 19.82 -68.90 -14.83
C SER A 731 18.51 -68.68 -14.07
N VAL A 732 17.36 -68.77 -14.76
CA VAL A 732 16.02 -68.63 -14.17
C VAL A 732 15.83 -69.66 -13.04
N PRO A 733 15.48 -69.24 -11.81
CA PRO A 733 15.34 -70.16 -10.67
C PRO A 733 14.22 -71.20 -10.85
N ASN A 734 13.19 -70.88 -11.62
CA ASN A 734 12.06 -71.75 -11.88
C ASN A 734 12.42 -72.85 -12.91
N GLU A 735 12.50 -74.10 -12.47
CA GLU A 735 12.92 -75.25 -13.31
C GLU A 735 12.03 -75.44 -14.55
N ALA A 736 10.72 -75.22 -14.42
CA ALA A 736 9.79 -75.37 -15.54
C ALA A 736 10.04 -74.33 -16.64
N PHE A 737 10.39 -73.09 -16.27
CA PHE A 737 10.78 -72.05 -17.21
C PHE A 737 12.15 -72.35 -17.83
N ALA A 738 13.13 -72.76 -17.02
CA ALA A 738 14.46 -73.13 -17.50
C ALA A 738 14.40 -74.27 -18.54
N ASP A 739 13.50 -75.24 -18.36
CA ASP A 739 13.29 -76.34 -19.32
C ASP A 739 12.68 -75.87 -20.65
N VAL A 740 11.77 -74.89 -20.63
CA VAL A 740 11.25 -74.25 -21.85
C VAL A 740 12.38 -73.54 -22.60
N PHE A 741 13.23 -72.78 -21.90
CA PHE A 741 14.38 -72.12 -22.53
C PHE A 741 15.41 -73.14 -23.06
N LYS A 742 15.64 -74.27 -22.37
CA LYS A 742 16.48 -75.37 -22.89
C LYS A 742 15.89 -75.99 -24.16
N GLU A 743 14.57 -76.18 -24.22
CA GLU A 743 13.87 -76.70 -25.40
C GLU A 743 14.01 -75.75 -26.60
N ILE A 744 13.80 -74.45 -26.38
CA ILE A 744 13.96 -73.41 -27.41
C ILE A 744 15.41 -73.31 -27.88
N LYS A 745 16.37 -73.30 -26.96
CA LYS A 745 17.81 -73.36 -27.28
C LYS A 745 18.16 -74.58 -28.14
N MET A 746 17.59 -75.75 -27.83
CA MET A 746 17.79 -76.95 -28.64
C MET A 746 17.19 -76.80 -30.04
N LYS A 747 16.01 -76.16 -30.19
CA LYS A 747 15.40 -75.84 -31.49
C LYS A 747 16.21 -74.82 -32.31
N GLN A 748 16.87 -73.85 -31.67
CA GLN A 748 17.73 -72.85 -32.33
C GLN A 748 19.18 -73.33 -32.60
N ALA A 749 19.57 -74.50 -32.07
CA ALA A 749 20.92 -75.04 -32.26
C ALA A 749 21.17 -75.49 -33.72
N PRO A 750 22.41 -75.36 -34.25
CA PRO A 750 22.75 -75.84 -35.58
C PRO A 750 22.40 -77.32 -35.77
N GLY A 751 21.93 -77.72 -36.97
CA GLY A 751 21.38 -79.06 -37.23
C GLY A 751 22.26 -80.25 -36.82
N VAL A 752 23.58 -80.06 -36.79
CA VAL A 752 24.55 -81.06 -36.31
C VAL A 752 24.41 -81.34 -34.80
N VAL A 753 24.12 -80.31 -33.99
CA VAL A 753 23.95 -80.41 -32.52
C VAL A 753 22.60 -81.06 -32.17
N GLN A 754 21.54 -80.74 -32.92
CA GLN A 754 20.23 -81.39 -32.75
C GLN A 754 20.28 -82.90 -33.06
N PHE A 755 21.03 -83.29 -34.09
CA PHE A 755 21.19 -84.69 -34.49
C PHE A 755 22.01 -85.50 -33.47
N MET A 756 23.07 -84.90 -32.93
CA MET A 756 23.96 -85.55 -31.97
C MET A 756 23.29 -85.83 -30.60
N GLN A 757 22.39 -84.94 -30.13
CA GLN A 757 21.65 -85.20 -28.89
C GLN A 757 20.45 -86.14 -29.06
N ARG A 758 19.68 -86.07 -30.15
CA ARG A 758 18.53 -86.98 -30.38
C ARG A 758 18.92 -88.46 -30.50
N ARG A 759 20.18 -88.76 -30.86
CA ARG A 759 20.72 -90.13 -30.97
C ARG A 759 21.62 -90.58 -29.81
N LYS A 760 21.76 -89.81 -28.72
CA LYS A 760 22.68 -90.11 -27.59
C LYS A 760 22.52 -91.51 -26.97
N ARG A 761 21.36 -92.15 -27.06
CA ARG A 761 21.15 -93.51 -26.54
C ARG A 761 21.68 -94.64 -27.44
N LYS A 762 22.04 -94.40 -28.72
CA LYS A 762 22.50 -95.45 -29.66
C LYS A 762 23.99 -95.41 -30.02
N LEU A 763 24.70 -94.32 -29.74
CA LEU A 763 26.12 -94.15 -30.11
C LEU A 763 27.12 -94.42 -28.98
N PHE A 764 26.66 -94.78 -27.77
CA PHE A 764 27.54 -95.03 -26.62
C PHE A 764 28.03 -96.49 -26.50
N ARG A 765 27.96 -97.30 -27.58
CA ARG A 765 28.40 -98.73 -27.56
C ARG A 765 29.47 -99.11 -28.57
N LEU A 766 30.12 -98.19 -29.29
CA LEU A 766 31.19 -98.56 -30.22
C LEU A 766 32.39 -97.59 -30.13
N GLY A 767 33.48 -98.06 -29.52
CA GLY A 767 34.88 -97.61 -29.63
C GLY A 767 35.17 -96.15 -29.21
N LEU A 768 35.86 -95.82 -28.12
CA LEU A 768 37.06 -96.42 -27.51
C LEU A 768 38.19 -96.63 -28.52
N LEU A 769 38.78 -95.53 -29.01
CA LEU A 769 40.18 -95.41 -29.48
C LEU A 769 40.48 -93.98 -29.96
N ALA A 770 40.82 -93.08 -29.04
CA ALA A 770 41.67 -91.89 -29.28
C ALA A 770 41.98 -91.17 -27.95
N LEU A 771 42.47 -91.92 -26.97
CA LEU A 771 43.01 -91.40 -25.70
C LEU A 771 44.53 -91.07 -25.73
N PRO A 772 45.24 -90.93 -26.87
CA PRO A 772 46.58 -90.33 -26.84
C PRO A 772 46.66 -88.89 -27.37
N LEU A 773 45.60 -88.30 -27.94
CA LEU A 773 45.65 -86.92 -28.45
C LEU A 773 45.46 -85.85 -27.35
N VAL A 774 44.82 -86.23 -26.23
CA VAL A 774 44.55 -85.33 -25.09
C VAL A 774 45.79 -85.11 -24.20
N LEU A 775 46.77 -86.01 -24.25
CA LEU A 775 48.01 -85.94 -23.45
C LEU A 775 49.15 -85.16 -24.14
N ILE A 776 49.12 -85.04 -25.47
CA ILE A 776 50.11 -84.23 -26.23
C ILE A 776 49.79 -82.73 -26.15
N ILE A 777 48.52 -82.36 -25.99
CA ILE A 777 48.13 -80.95 -25.78
C ILE A 777 48.30 -80.54 -24.31
N MET A 778 48.31 -81.49 -23.36
CA MET A 778 48.66 -81.26 -21.95
C MET A 778 50.16 -81.07 -21.70
N LEU A 779 51.04 -81.48 -22.63
CA LEU A 779 52.51 -81.35 -22.51
C LEU A 779 53.08 -80.01 -23.02
N LEU A 780 52.22 -79.07 -23.40
CA LEU A 780 52.59 -77.65 -23.59
C LEU A 780 51.99 -76.76 -22.49
N SER A 781 51.69 -77.34 -21.33
CA SER A 781 51.27 -76.61 -20.14
C SER A 781 52.45 -76.32 -19.20
N THR A 782 52.52 -75.06 -18.77
CA THR A 782 53.25 -74.49 -17.62
C THR A 782 54.68 -73.97 -17.86
N PHE A 783 54.81 -72.64 -18.02
CA PHE A 783 55.43 -71.67 -17.09
C PHE A 783 55.18 -70.25 -17.67
N TRP A 784 54.23 -69.48 -17.14
CA TRP A 784 54.43 -68.32 -16.24
C TRP A 784 55.31 -67.22 -16.85
N THR A 785 54.88 -65.96 -17.06
CA THR A 785 53.99 -65.11 -16.26
C THR A 785 53.08 -64.21 -17.13
N PRO A 786 51.90 -63.79 -16.60
CA PRO A 786 50.94 -62.95 -17.29
C PRO A 786 51.27 -61.47 -17.17
N MET A 787 51.24 -60.77 -18.30
CA MET A 787 50.85 -59.36 -18.33
C MET A 787 49.32 -59.33 -18.11
N MET A 788 48.92 -59.23 -16.84
CA MET A 788 47.64 -58.66 -16.43
C MET A 788 47.49 -57.27 -17.07
N GLY A 789 46.35 -56.97 -17.71
CA GLY A 789 46.18 -55.60 -18.23
C GLY A 789 44.99 -55.26 -19.10
N ALA A 790 43.80 -55.87 -18.97
CA ALA A 790 42.64 -55.33 -19.74
C ALA A 790 41.20 -55.55 -19.22
N ILE A 791 40.91 -56.44 -18.25
CA ILE A 791 39.49 -56.70 -17.86
C ILE A 791 39.21 -56.52 -16.36
N LEU A 792 40.19 -56.06 -15.58
CA LEU A 792 39.95 -55.50 -14.24
C LEU A 792 40.64 -54.13 -14.17
N ARG A 793 40.07 -53.13 -14.83
CA ARG A 793 40.49 -51.74 -14.62
C ARG A 793 39.50 -51.12 -13.63
N PRO A 794 39.96 -50.74 -12.43
CA PRO A 794 39.08 -50.15 -11.43
C PRO A 794 38.50 -48.82 -11.96
N ALA A 795 37.37 -48.40 -11.40
CA ALA A 795 36.89 -47.06 -11.64
C ALA A 795 37.91 -46.03 -11.11
N PRO A 796 38.01 -44.83 -11.71
CA PRO A 796 38.89 -43.78 -11.20
C PRO A 796 38.52 -43.47 -9.74
N THR A 797 39.52 -43.36 -8.87
CA THR A 797 39.30 -42.99 -7.47
C THR A 797 39.09 -41.47 -7.41
N LEU A 798 37.89 -41.05 -7.02
CA LEU A 798 37.50 -39.66 -6.88
C LEU A 798 37.72 -39.18 -5.44
N THR A 799 38.41 -38.06 -5.29
CA THR A 799 38.61 -37.35 -4.03
C THR A 799 38.01 -35.95 -4.16
N VAL A 800 37.11 -35.59 -3.25
CA VAL A 800 36.42 -34.29 -3.24
C VAL A 800 36.78 -33.58 -1.94
N GLU A 801 37.22 -32.32 -2.04
CA GLU A 801 37.49 -31.49 -0.87
C GLU A 801 36.19 -31.20 -0.10
N THR A 802 36.27 -31.10 1.23
CA THR A 802 35.06 -30.90 2.06
C THR A 802 34.37 -29.58 1.72
N LEU A 803 33.10 -29.66 1.32
CA LEU A 803 32.24 -28.49 1.10
C LEU A 803 31.58 -28.06 2.42
N PRO A 804 31.33 -26.76 2.62
CA PRO A 804 30.65 -26.28 3.81
C PRO A 804 29.19 -26.76 3.80
N GLU A 805 28.66 -27.18 4.96
CA GLU A 805 27.25 -27.60 5.06
C GLU A 805 26.28 -26.41 4.93
N LYS A 806 26.75 -25.20 5.25
CA LYS A 806 26.02 -23.93 5.10
C LYS A 806 26.92 -22.83 4.57
N THR A 807 26.39 -21.98 3.71
CA THR A 807 27.12 -20.83 3.14
C THR A 807 26.20 -19.62 2.98
N ALA A 808 26.76 -18.42 3.06
CA ALA A 808 26.09 -17.17 2.72
C ALA A 808 26.40 -16.69 1.30
N GLN A 809 27.30 -17.36 0.60
CA GLN A 809 27.71 -17.00 -0.77
C GLN A 809 26.90 -17.80 -1.80
N PRO A 810 26.29 -17.14 -2.81
CA PRO A 810 25.44 -17.80 -3.80
C PRO A 810 26.23 -18.66 -4.81
N VAL A 811 27.56 -18.67 -4.73
CA VAL A 811 28.44 -19.51 -5.55
C VAL A 811 29.48 -20.15 -4.64
N ILE A 812 29.64 -21.46 -4.72
CA ILE A 812 30.72 -22.18 -4.05
C ILE A 812 31.62 -22.85 -5.07
N THR A 813 32.90 -22.99 -4.75
CA THR A 813 33.85 -23.66 -5.65
C THR A 813 34.03 -25.10 -5.21
N VAL A 814 33.72 -26.04 -6.10
CA VAL A 814 33.92 -27.47 -5.92
C VAL A 814 35.30 -27.85 -6.45
N LYS A 815 36.16 -28.35 -5.56
CA LYS A 815 37.47 -28.87 -5.91
C LYS A 815 37.48 -30.40 -5.79
N ALA A 816 37.88 -31.06 -6.86
CA ALA A 816 37.92 -32.52 -6.93
C ALA A 816 39.10 -32.99 -7.77
N SER A 817 39.69 -34.13 -7.38
CA SER A 817 40.75 -34.83 -8.10
C SER A 817 40.38 -36.29 -8.32
N ALA A 818 40.68 -36.80 -9.51
CA ALA A 818 40.43 -38.17 -9.91
C ALA A 818 41.74 -38.79 -10.41
N THR A 819 42.12 -39.92 -9.81
CA THR A 819 43.31 -40.68 -10.22
C THR A 819 42.93 -42.12 -10.53
N ASP A 820 43.42 -42.64 -11.66
CA ASP A 820 43.10 -43.99 -12.13
C ASP A 820 44.36 -44.87 -12.19
N GLY A 821 45.15 -44.89 -11.11
CA GLY A 821 46.26 -45.85 -10.92
C GLY A 821 47.28 -45.99 -12.06
N GLY A 822 47.44 -44.97 -12.92
CA GLY A 822 48.30 -44.99 -14.11
C GLY A 822 47.63 -45.43 -15.43
N TYR A 823 46.36 -45.82 -15.43
CA TYR A 823 45.62 -46.30 -16.61
C TYR A 823 44.98 -45.17 -17.44
N ASP A 824 44.54 -44.12 -16.77
CA ASP A 824 44.13 -42.86 -17.36
C ASP A 824 44.77 -41.70 -16.58
N GLN A 825 45.61 -40.93 -17.27
CA GLN A 825 46.36 -39.81 -16.68
C GLN A 825 45.44 -38.60 -16.41
N SER A 826 44.25 -38.56 -17.03
CA SER A 826 43.30 -37.45 -16.88
C SER A 826 41.84 -37.92 -16.98
N PRO A 827 41.29 -38.62 -15.97
CA PRO A 827 39.87 -39.02 -15.94
C PRO A 827 38.96 -37.78 -15.97
N ASN A 828 37.84 -37.84 -16.67
CA ASN A 828 36.88 -36.74 -16.76
C ASN A 828 36.09 -36.60 -15.45
N ILE A 829 35.93 -35.39 -14.94
CA ILE A 829 35.16 -35.10 -13.72
C ILE A 829 33.89 -34.34 -14.09
N PHE A 830 32.78 -34.75 -13.49
CA PHE A 830 31.44 -34.21 -13.70
C PHE A 830 30.88 -33.70 -12.38
N VAL A 831 30.21 -32.54 -12.42
CA VAL A 831 29.47 -31.95 -11.29
C VAL A 831 28.05 -31.68 -11.77
N ASN A 832 27.04 -32.20 -11.05
CA ASN A 832 25.63 -32.15 -11.41
C ASN A 832 25.35 -32.60 -12.86
N GLY A 833 26.06 -33.64 -13.30
CA GLY A 833 25.94 -34.20 -14.65
C GLY A 833 26.68 -33.45 -15.75
N GLN A 834 27.26 -32.26 -15.49
CA GLN A 834 28.06 -31.52 -16.47
C GLN A 834 29.55 -31.80 -16.31
N ARG A 835 30.26 -32.05 -17.43
CA ARG A 835 31.72 -32.25 -17.43
C ARG A 835 32.42 -30.93 -17.14
N VAL A 836 33.15 -30.86 -16.03
CA VAL A 836 33.82 -29.63 -15.56
C VAL A 836 35.34 -29.63 -15.75
N GLY A 837 35.92 -30.78 -16.12
CA GLY A 837 37.35 -30.89 -16.47
C GLY A 837 37.86 -32.32 -16.37
N SER A 838 39.18 -32.51 -16.28
CA SER A 838 39.79 -33.83 -16.15
C SER A 838 41.02 -33.84 -15.23
N GLY A 839 41.24 -34.96 -14.52
CA GLY A 839 42.34 -35.16 -13.57
C GLY A 839 42.15 -34.39 -12.26
N GLN A 840 42.18 -33.06 -12.30
CA GLN A 840 41.91 -32.19 -11.16
C GLN A 840 41.13 -30.95 -11.61
N VAL A 841 40.09 -30.59 -10.89
CA VAL A 841 39.15 -29.52 -11.27
C VAL A 841 38.84 -28.62 -10.09
N SER A 842 38.57 -27.35 -10.39
CA SER A 842 38.06 -26.34 -9.47
C SER A 842 36.94 -25.61 -10.19
N ALA A 843 35.69 -25.98 -9.92
CA ALA A 843 34.53 -25.54 -10.68
C ALA A 843 33.55 -24.74 -9.80
N PRO A 844 33.12 -23.54 -10.21
CA PRO A 844 32.08 -22.81 -9.49
C PRO A 844 30.70 -23.47 -9.70
N VAL A 845 29.95 -23.62 -8.61
CA VAL A 845 28.56 -24.09 -8.62
C VAL A 845 27.69 -23.00 -8.02
N VAL A 846 26.70 -22.56 -8.79
CA VAL A 846 25.70 -21.57 -8.35
C VAL A 846 24.65 -22.28 -7.50
N LEU A 847 24.34 -21.72 -6.33
CA LEU A 847 23.39 -22.25 -5.36
C LEU A 847 22.08 -21.47 -5.41
N MET A 848 20.97 -22.17 -5.24
CA MET A 848 19.65 -21.60 -5.01
C MET A 848 19.45 -21.36 -3.51
N ILE A 849 18.61 -20.41 -3.11
CA ILE A 849 18.30 -20.16 -1.70
C ILE A 849 17.71 -21.43 -1.06
N GLY A 850 18.21 -21.82 0.12
CA GLY A 850 17.82 -23.08 0.78
C GLY A 850 18.77 -24.25 0.50
N ASP A 851 18.28 -25.48 0.61
CA ASP A 851 19.11 -26.69 0.50
C ASP A 851 19.42 -27.05 -0.96
N ASN A 852 20.71 -27.18 -1.28
CA ASN A 852 21.19 -27.60 -2.60
C ASN A 852 21.88 -28.96 -2.49
N THR A 853 21.63 -29.85 -3.46
CA THR A 853 22.31 -31.14 -3.57
C THR A 853 23.28 -31.11 -4.74
N ILE A 854 24.55 -31.39 -4.47
CA ILE A 854 25.64 -31.38 -5.44
C ILE A 854 26.20 -32.79 -5.59
N GLU A 855 26.13 -33.33 -6.80
CA GLU A 855 26.63 -34.67 -7.15
C GLU A 855 27.91 -34.56 -7.98
N ILE A 856 28.95 -35.30 -7.59
CA ILE A 856 30.26 -35.25 -8.25
C ILE A 856 30.71 -36.68 -8.58
N LYS A 857 31.08 -36.93 -9.84
CA LYS A 857 31.57 -38.24 -10.30
C LYS A 857 32.72 -38.11 -11.28
N ALA A 858 33.60 -39.11 -11.35
CA ALA A 858 34.65 -39.18 -12.35
C ALA A 858 34.47 -40.37 -13.28
N GLU A 859 34.83 -40.23 -14.55
CA GLU A 859 34.75 -41.28 -15.56
C GLU A 859 36.08 -41.34 -16.34
N ASN A 860 36.68 -42.52 -16.43
CA ASN A 860 37.89 -42.69 -17.23
C ASN A 860 37.57 -42.81 -18.72
N LYS A 861 38.58 -42.69 -19.59
CA LYS A 861 38.46 -42.85 -21.05
C LYS A 861 37.91 -44.21 -21.52
N TYR A 862 37.73 -45.17 -20.61
CA TYR A 862 37.17 -46.50 -20.87
C TYR A 862 35.70 -46.63 -20.44
N GLY A 863 35.06 -45.54 -20.02
CA GLY A 863 33.63 -45.50 -19.69
C GLY A 863 33.28 -46.05 -18.31
N LYS A 864 34.27 -46.20 -17.41
CA LYS A 864 34.03 -46.62 -16.02
C LYS A 864 33.94 -45.40 -15.11
N ALA A 865 32.82 -45.26 -14.42
CA ALA A 865 32.54 -44.16 -13.52
C ALA A 865 32.82 -44.54 -12.05
N SER A 866 33.31 -43.58 -11.27
CA SER A 866 33.38 -43.67 -9.81
C SER A 866 31.97 -43.69 -9.21
N GLU A 867 31.83 -44.19 -7.98
CA GLU A 867 30.61 -43.90 -7.21
C GLU A 867 30.45 -42.38 -7.05
N PRO A 868 29.23 -41.85 -7.21
CA PRO A 868 28.98 -40.41 -7.12
C PRO A 868 29.06 -39.95 -5.66
N VAL A 869 29.85 -38.91 -5.41
CA VAL A 869 29.91 -38.23 -4.11
C VAL A 869 28.83 -37.15 -4.08
N VAL A 870 27.84 -37.32 -3.20
CA VAL A 870 26.74 -36.36 -3.01
C VAL A 870 26.99 -35.52 -1.77
N LYS A 871 26.92 -34.19 -1.91
CA LYS A 871 27.05 -33.24 -0.79
C LYS A 871 25.84 -32.30 -0.77
N LYS A 872 25.33 -32.03 0.43
CA LYS A 872 24.25 -31.06 0.65
C LYS A 872 24.84 -29.77 1.21
N VAL A 873 24.48 -28.64 0.61
CA VAL A 873 24.91 -27.31 1.03
C VAL A 873 23.69 -26.39 1.09
N ARG A 874 23.47 -25.77 2.25
CA ARG A 874 22.39 -24.79 2.43
C ARG A 874 22.87 -23.36 2.21
N LEU A 875 22.23 -22.62 1.31
CA LEU A 875 22.46 -21.19 1.13
C LEU A 875 21.53 -20.39 2.06
N ASP A 876 22.10 -19.79 3.10
CA ASP A 876 21.42 -18.88 4.02
C ASP A 876 21.92 -17.44 3.72
N LEU A 877 21.14 -16.66 2.98
CA LEU A 877 21.48 -15.25 2.72
C LEU A 877 21.29 -14.43 4.01
N PRO A 878 22.27 -13.63 4.46
CA PRO A 878 22.05 -12.70 5.54
C PRO A 878 21.04 -11.64 5.08
N MET A 879 19.92 -11.53 5.79
CA MET A 879 18.98 -10.42 5.67
C MET A 879 19.70 -9.13 6.10
N GLN A 880 20.26 -8.38 5.14
CA GLN A 880 20.48 -6.95 5.33
C GLN A 880 19.18 -6.24 4.98
N GLY A 881 18.44 -5.83 6.02
CA GLY A 881 17.44 -4.78 5.88
C GLY A 881 18.11 -3.46 5.47
N PRO A 882 17.34 -2.47 4.98
CA PRO A 882 17.89 -1.17 4.61
C PRO A 882 18.43 -0.46 5.86
N SER A 883 19.74 -0.44 6.05
CA SER A 883 20.38 0.42 7.04
C SER A 883 20.62 1.80 6.43
N LEU A 884 19.92 2.80 6.96
CA LEU A 884 20.19 4.23 6.79
C LEU A 884 21.67 4.54 7.12
N PRO A 885 22.31 5.48 6.40
CA PRO A 885 23.71 5.81 6.63
C PRO A 885 23.85 6.72 7.84
N ALA A 886 24.72 6.36 8.79
CA ALA A 886 25.24 7.29 9.76
C ALA A 886 26.74 7.07 9.99
N SER A 887 27.49 8.14 9.73
CA SER A 887 28.73 8.55 10.42
C SER A 887 30.01 7.70 10.26
N GLY A 888 30.92 8.21 9.43
CA GLY A 888 32.18 8.73 9.98
C GLY A 888 33.46 7.90 9.82
N ALA A 889 34.43 8.55 9.15
CA ALA A 889 35.87 8.55 9.43
C ALA A 889 36.81 7.46 8.81
N SER A 890 37.34 7.85 7.66
CA SER A 890 38.78 8.11 7.38
C SER A 890 39.80 6.97 7.24
N LYS A 891 40.66 7.22 6.23
CA LYS A 891 42.02 6.74 5.97
C LYS A 891 42.14 5.34 5.32
N ALA A 892 43.09 5.05 4.45
CA ALA A 892 44.00 5.79 3.56
C ALA A 892 44.85 4.68 2.90
N SER A 893 45.34 4.93 1.68
CA SER A 893 46.41 4.18 0.97
C SER A 893 46.07 2.73 0.55
N GLY A 894 46.43 2.22 -0.62
CA GLY A 894 47.24 2.69 -1.73
C GLY A 894 47.58 1.47 -2.60
N GLY A 895 47.77 1.65 -3.91
CA GLY A 895 48.43 0.65 -4.77
C GLY A 895 47.66 0.18 -6.00
N THR A 896 47.81 0.93 -7.11
CA THR A 896 47.83 0.43 -8.50
C THR A 896 49.10 -0.46 -8.74
N PRO A 897 49.34 -1.17 -9.88
CA PRO A 897 48.96 -0.91 -11.29
C PRO A 897 48.40 -2.15 -12.04
N GLY A 898 47.92 -2.15 -13.30
CA GLY A 898 47.80 -1.14 -14.36
C GLY A 898 47.32 -1.77 -15.70
N GLY A 899 46.73 -0.92 -16.56
CA GLY A 899 46.76 -0.99 -18.05
C GLY A 899 45.61 -1.72 -18.77
N ALA A 900 44.98 -1.21 -19.85
CA ALA A 900 45.31 -0.09 -20.72
C ALA A 900 44.10 0.37 -21.59
N SER A 901 44.19 1.62 -22.09
CA SER A 901 43.62 2.20 -23.34
C SER A 901 42.10 2.47 -23.43
N GLY A 902 41.60 3.67 -23.75
CA GLY A 902 42.24 4.92 -24.18
C GLY A 902 41.27 6.11 -24.33
N ALA A 903 41.86 7.32 -24.24
CA ALA A 903 41.57 8.63 -24.86
C ALA A 903 40.12 9.20 -24.89
N GLN A 904 39.83 10.49 -24.66
CA GLN A 904 40.62 11.71 -24.40
C GLN A 904 39.68 12.87 -23.96
N THR A 905 40.00 13.49 -22.82
CA THR A 905 40.09 14.94 -22.51
C THR A 905 39.00 15.98 -22.90
N SER A 906 38.47 16.68 -21.88
CA SER A 906 38.73 18.12 -21.58
C SER A 906 37.78 18.60 -20.46
N THR A 907 38.21 18.74 -19.19
CA THR A 907 38.83 19.91 -18.51
C THR A 907 38.04 21.23 -18.58
N GLU A 908 37.26 21.46 -17.52
CA GLU A 908 36.99 22.75 -16.85
C GLU A 908 38.30 23.53 -16.53
N PRO A 909 38.30 24.88 -16.35
CA PRO A 909 37.99 25.45 -15.02
C PRO A 909 37.37 26.86 -14.94
N VAL A 910 36.54 27.03 -13.92
CA VAL A 910 36.50 28.09 -12.88
C VAL A 910 36.99 29.51 -13.23
N ALA A 911 36.11 30.51 -13.07
CA ALA A 911 36.49 31.83 -12.58
C ALA A 911 35.29 32.59 -11.96
N GLY A 912 35.53 33.16 -10.77
CA GLY A 912 34.64 34.09 -10.08
C GLY A 912 34.71 35.54 -10.62
N PRO A 913 34.22 36.52 -9.84
CA PRO A 913 33.36 37.61 -10.33
C PRO A 913 34.08 38.95 -10.56
N LYS A 914 33.45 39.89 -11.31
CA LYS A 914 33.40 41.34 -10.99
C LYS A 914 32.72 42.23 -12.06
N PHE A 915 31.89 43.16 -11.55
CA PHE A 915 31.73 44.59 -11.90
C PHE A 915 31.28 45.07 -13.32
N THR A 916 30.04 45.59 -13.34
CA THR A 916 29.38 46.76 -14.02
C THR A 916 30.23 47.83 -14.76
N PRO A 917 29.65 48.85 -15.47
CA PRO A 917 28.49 49.02 -16.39
C PRO A 917 28.97 49.84 -17.66
N PRO A 918 28.30 50.81 -18.35
CA PRO A 918 26.88 51.19 -18.60
C PRO A 918 26.55 51.41 -20.12
N ASN A 919 25.35 51.96 -20.41
CA ASN A 919 24.86 52.56 -21.68
C ASN A 919 24.50 51.61 -22.84
N ALA A 920 23.57 51.91 -23.74
CA ALA A 920 22.45 52.85 -23.87
C ALA A 920 21.81 52.56 -25.25
N LYS A 921 20.56 52.99 -25.43
CA LYS A 921 19.82 53.20 -26.70
C LYS A 921 19.10 51.99 -27.33
N GLY A 922 17.83 52.22 -27.65
CA GLY A 922 17.13 51.57 -28.77
C GLY A 922 15.70 51.09 -28.50
N LYS A 923 14.73 52.00 -28.47
CA LYS A 923 13.32 51.73 -28.91
C LYS A 923 13.29 51.66 -30.47
N PRO A 924 12.15 51.38 -31.14
CA PRO A 924 11.04 50.43 -30.91
C PRO A 924 10.71 49.62 -32.20
N ASP A 925 9.71 48.73 -32.16
CA ASP A 925 8.70 48.43 -33.21
C ASP A 925 8.03 47.06 -32.90
N GLN A 926 6.73 47.01 -32.55
CA GLN A 926 5.56 46.87 -33.42
C GLN A 926 5.58 45.65 -34.37
N GLN A 927 4.79 44.61 -34.03
CA GLN A 927 3.76 43.96 -34.89
C GLN A 927 3.22 42.70 -34.17
N THR A 928 1.97 42.69 -33.70
CA THR A 928 0.72 42.23 -34.34
C THR A 928 0.46 40.71 -34.31
N ASN A 929 -0.84 40.40 -34.20
CA ASN A 929 -1.57 39.14 -34.37
C ASN A 929 -1.69 38.24 -33.12
N SER A 930 -2.84 38.20 -32.44
CA SER A 930 -4.20 37.76 -32.82
C SER A 930 -4.41 36.26 -32.75
N GLY A 931 -5.49 35.84 -32.09
CA GLY A 931 -6.23 34.63 -32.46
C GLY A 931 -6.54 33.73 -31.29
N GLY A 932 -7.80 33.76 -30.85
CA GLY A 932 -8.32 33.00 -29.73
C GLY A 932 -8.37 31.48 -29.90
N ARG A 933 -8.49 30.80 -28.78
CA ARG A 933 -9.74 30.17 -28.35
C ARG A 933 -9.77 30.03 -26.84
#